data_AF-A0A564K1B2-F1
#
_entry.id   AF-A0A564K1B2-F1
#
_cell.length_a   1.000
_cell.length_b   1.000
_cell.length_c   1.000
_cell.angle_alpha   90.00
_cell.angle_beta   90.00
_cell.angle_gamma   90.00
#
_symmetry.space_group_name_H-M   'P 1'
#
loop_
_entity.id
_entity.type
_entity.pdbx_description
1 polymer ?
#
loop_
_entity_poly.entity_id
_entity_poly.type
_entity_poly.pdbx_seq_one_letter_code
_entity_poly.pdbx_strand_id
1 'polypeptide(L)'
;MIDFILKKVKYLNLKNIDNNAIYQEISSINTLLPHGKKEKDKLIESAVLKLMDSINSKNYKDSFGLARIIFMCDFDNPLAVIKQKGAFRASKYNYQTKLLIELIKDIHVRNCFSNDMLAYIKAVNGFLLLAPDILNMKVKIISFIKSRPHFLKTALCLAEIKYHDVNKSKITEYTSFREQLYFFSKETILSSISYMLQIYKEEQEVPDSLKTIYIDEKINDEVFETYFYYAYHIQRYNEAEINIDFFGYSASFDKNTKTIIVHNEDFETAKCQGYTKSDLRWQAQQFQFYNSEEYAHVVKFYDFMDQFWTADEKSEKSYIYKVSDFPIKRICLLVTFLSYAEEINIFSDEKMFLEEVIMLKILTSENYNDDFLDKKLYKQFTVFDIIKIQRFFNYVSYIYHKVYEKLTVDEFLDAHLIRKRSVLPVFKTEQLAVIFQKICGYSREDCLDLIEKISTDFSNKSDVVDIQYQPIIKMGGSSMILPTVLANSNLIRSFAQTEKIHLSTFEHRDYMIRNISDAFKSKEFKVNIDFKYGKDEIDVVAFLDGYLFLFECKNPFHPVNDFELRNTYSHIEKGFSQIKKFKNILSDKHSLRQFLKNLNIEFELVKEIHFAVINANRALSGLQHDNIKVIHANELIGFLESGLIGIADTVYRCWEYEEFKPTDLVKFLNGEVITSDFEKSKSEIFYGYPLRSYTMAFKTYAFELDKIAILAEENYCKIAMPVIE
;
A
#
# COMPACT_ATOMS: atom_id res chain seq x y z
N MET A 1 34.85 -8.81 13.07
CA MET A 1 34.68 -10.25 13.43
C MET A 1 34.44 -11.11 12.19
N ILE A 2 33.44 -10.83 11.34
CA ILE A 2 33.21 -11.66 10.14
C ILE A 2 34.41 -11.71 9.17
N ASP A 3 35.13 -10.60 8.94
CA ASP A 3 36.34 -10.60 8.11
C ASP A 3 37.47 -11.43 8.73
N PHE A 4 37.50 -11.50 10.06
CA PHE A 4 38.48 -12.30 10.78
C PHE A 4 38.16 -13.80 10.64
N ILE A 5 36.87 -14.17 10.72
CA ILE A 5 36.40 -15.54 10.47
C ILE A 5 36.72 -15.95 9.03
N LEU A 6 36.37 -15.11 8.04
CA LEU A 6 36.65 -15.38 6.62
C LEU A 6 38.16 -15.51 6.32
N LYS A 7 38.99 -14.64 6.91
CA LYS A 7 40.45 -14.71 6.74
C LYS A 7 41.06 -16.00 7.31
N LYS A 8 40.44 -16.56 8.37
CA LYS A 8 40.92 -17.78 9.02
C LYS A 8 40.53 -19.06 8.29
N VAL A 9 39.52 -19.02 7.41
CA VAL A 9 38.93 -20.24 6.82
C VAL A 9 38.95 -20.21 5.30
N LYS A 10 40.16 -20.32 4.74
CA LYS A 10 40.39 -20.26 3.28
C LYS A 10 39.70 -21.38 2.48
N TYR A 11 39.39 -22.50 3.13
CA TYR A 11 38.86 -23.70 2.47
C TYR A 11 37.35 -23.62 2.17
N LEU A 12 36.56 -22.90 3.00
CA LEU A 12 35.12 -22.76 2.77
C LEU A 12 34.78 -21.99 1.50
N ASN A 13 35.72 -21.22 0.95
CA ASN A 13 35.53 -20.44 -0.27
C ASN A 13 35.70 -21.27 -1.56
N LEU A 14 36.11 -22.54 -1.45
CA LEU A 14 36.31 -23.43 -2.60
C LEU A 14 34.98 -24.05 -3.04
N LYS A 15 34.62 -23.88 -4.32
CA LYS A 15 33.39 -24.46 -4.88
C LYS A 15 33.34 -25.99 -4.70
N ASN A 16 34.40 -26.69 -5.08
CA ASN A 16 34.53 -28.13 -4.92
C ASN A 16 35.44 -28.42 -3.73
N ILE A 17 34.85 -28.90 -2.63
CA ILE A 17 35.55 -29.26 -1.40
C ILE A 17 34.85 -30.46 -0.77
N ASP A 18 35.64 -31.34 -0.15
CA ASP A 18 35.14 -32.51 0.56
C ASP A 18 34.25 -32.13 1.76
N ASN A 19 33.17 -32.88 1.98
CA ASN A 19 32.21 -32.59 3.04
C ASN A 19 32.87 -32.68 4.43
N ASN A 20 33.80 -33.63 4.66
CA ASN A 20 34.43 -33.78 5.96
C ASN A 20 35.34 -32.59 6.28
N ALA A 21 36.07 -32.07 5.27
CA ALA A 21 36.88 -30.88 5.42
C ALA A 21 36.03 -29.65 5.77
N ILE A 22 34.83 -29.52 5.18
CA ILE A 22 33.89 -28.45 5.57
C ILE A 22 33.46 -28.62 7.02
N TYR A 23 33.00 -29.80 7.43
CA TYR A 23 32.51 -30.00 8.80
C TYR A 23 33.59 -29.75 9.87
N GLN A 24 34.84 -30.09 9.59
CA GLN A 24 35.98 -29.77 10.46
C GLN A 24 36.16 -28.25 10.60
N GLU A 25 36.12 -27.52 9.49
CA GLU A 25 36.25 -26.06 9.50
C GLU A 25 35.05 -25.36 10.16
N ILE A 26 33.83 -25.84 9.93
CA ILE A 26 32.62 -25.32 10.59
C ILE A 26 32.69 -25.54 12.11
N SER A 27 33.15 -26.71 12.56
CA SER A 27 33.36 -26.97 13.99
C SER A 27 34.37 -25.99 14.59
N SER A 28 35.47 -25.71 13.88
CA SER A 28 36.45 -24.68 14.28
C SER A 28 35.82 -23.29 14.36
N ILE A 29 34.99 -22.89 13.38
CA ILE A 29 34.29 -21.59 13.40
C ILE A 29 33.30 -21.49 14.56
N ASN A 30 32.55 -22.56 14.85
CA ASN A 30 31.58 -22.56 15.95
C ASN A 30 32.25 -22.25 17.30
N THR A 31 33.51 -22.65 17.50
CA THR A 31 34.28 -22.27 18.71
C THR A 31 34.63 -20.78 18.79
N LEU A 32 34.63 -20.08 17.65
CA LEU A 32 34.95 -18.66 17.54
C LEU A 32 33.69 -17.78 17.56
N LEU A 33 32.49 -18.37 17.51
CA LEU A 33 31.25 -17.61 17.56
C LEU A 33 31.03 -17.01 18.95
N PRO A 34 30.44 -15.80 19.03
CA PRO A 34 30.10 -15.21 20.32
C PRO A 34 29.04 -16.06 21.04
N HIS A 35 29.11 -16.12 22.37
CA HIS A 35 28.12 -16.85 23.17
C HIS A 35 26.79 -16.09 23.32
N GLY A 36 26.81 -14.76 23.24
CA GLY A 36 25.62 -13.94 23.38
C GLY A 36 24.75 -13.93 22.11
N LYS A 37 23.44 -14.11 22.28
CA LYS A 37 22.46 -14.12 21.18
C LYS A 37 22.51 -12.83 20.35
N LYS A 38 22.56 -11.67 21.01
CA LYS A 38 22.57 -10.36 20.35
C LYS A 38 23.82 -10.18 19.47
N GLU A 39 24.97 -10.66 19.91
CA GLU A 39 26.22 -10.63 19.14
C GLU A 39 26.16 -11.60 17.96
N LYS A 40 25.59 -12.80 18.14
CA LYS A 40 25.35 -13.74 17.04
C LYS A 40 24.41 -13.14 16.00
N ASP A 41 23.29 -12.53 16.41
CA ASP A 41 22.31 -11.89 15.52
C ASP A 41 22.95 -10.78 14.67
N LYS A 42 23.79 -9.93 15.27
CA LYS A 42 24.55 -8.91 14.54
C LYS A 42 25.56 -9.52 13.56
N LEU A 43 26.21 -10.62 13.95
CA LEU A 43 27.20 -11.28 13.12
C LEU A 43 26.56 -11.91 11.88
N ILE A 44 25.42 -12.59 12.02
CA ILE A 44 24.70 -13.16 10.88
C ILE A 44 24.14 -12.06 9.97
N GLU A 45 23.61 -10.97 10.52
CA GLU A 45 23.15 -9.83 9.72
C GLU A 45 24.30 -9.26 8.87
N SER A 46 25.48 -9.08 9.48
CA SER A 46 26.67 -8.63 8.76
C SER A 46 27.14 -9.64 7.71
N ALA A 47 27.08 -10.94 8.00
CA ALA A 47 27.44 -11.99 7.05
C ALA A 47 26.50 -12.02 5.83
N VAL A 48 25.19 -11.87 6.05
CA VAL A 48 24.18 -11.80 4.98
C VAL A 48 24.40 -10.58 4.10
N LEU A 49 24.65 -9.39 4.68
CA LEU A 49 24.95 -8.20 3.88
C LEU A 49 26.19 -8.40 2.99
N LYS A 50 27.25 -8.99 3.54
CA LYS A 50 28.45 -9.30 2.76
C LYS A 50 28.21 -10.35 1.68
N LEU A 51 27.33 -11.33 1.94
CA LEU A 51 26.93 -12.30 0.93
C LEU A 51 26.21 -11.59 -0.23
N MET A 52 25.34 -10.64 0.07
CA MET A 52 24.66 -9.86 -0.97
C MET A 52 25.67 -9.05 -1.80
N ASP A 53 26.63 -8.39 -1.16
CA ASP A 53 27.69 -7.65 -1.86
C ASP A 53 28.56 -8.56 -2.72
N SER A 54 28.92 -9.76 -2.23
CA SER A 54 29.73 -10.72 -2.97
C SER A 54 28.97 -11.31 -4.16
N ILE A 55 27.65 -11.54 -4.04
CA ILE A 55 26.81 -11.96 -5.17
C ILE A 55 26.74 -10.86 -6.22
N ASN A 56 26.48 -9.62 -5.81
CA ASN A 56 26.35 -8.48 -6.72
C ASN A 56 27.66 -8.20 -7.48
N SER A 57 28.79 -8.31 -6.80
CA SER A 57 30.14 -8.19 -7.40
C SER A 57 30.63 -9.45 -8.12
N LYS A 58 29.83 -10.53 -8.16
CA LYS A 58 30.18 -11.83 -8.75
C LYS A 58 31.43 -12.47 -8.16
N ASN A 59 31.73 -12.21 -6.89
CA ASN A 59 32.81 -12.86 -6.17
C ASN A 59 32.36 -14.25 -5.70
N TYR A 60 32.58 -15.26 -6.54
CA TYR A 60 32.19 -16.65 -6.28
C TYR A 60 32.79 -17.18 -4.97
N LYS A 61 34.08 -16.94 -4.74
CA LYS A 61 34.82 -17.49 -3.58
C LYS A 61 34.19 -17.05 -2.27
N ASP A 62 33.99 -15.75 -2.11
CA ASP A 62 33.42 -15.21 -0.86
C ASP A 62 31.95 -15.58 -0.73
N SER A 63 31.22 -15.66 -1.84
CA SER A 63 29.80 -16.05 -1.81
C SER A 63 29.61 -17.49 -1.30
N PHE A 64 30.41 -18.46 -1.76
CA PHE A 64 30.34 -19.84 -1.26
C PHE A 64 30.72 -19.92 0.22
N GLY A 65 31.81 -19.25 0.61
CA GLY A 65 32.26 -19.23 2.01
C GLY A 65 31.21 -18.65 2.95
N LEU A 66 30.68 -17.48 2.60
CA LEU A 66 29.65 -16.78 3.38
C LEU A 66 28.36 -17.60 3.48
N ALA A 67 27.88 -18.16 2.36
CA ALA A 67 26.70 -19.01 2.35
C ALA A 67 26.84 -20.22 3.31
N ARG A 68 28.00 -20.90 3.27
CA ARG A 68 28.29 -22.03 4.17
C ARG A 68 28.37 -21.58 5.63
N ILE A 69 29.01 -20.44 5.92
CA ILE A 69 29.05 -19.88 7.28
C ILE A 69 27.62 -19.62 7.79
N ILE A 70 26.78 -18.98 6.97
CA ILE A 70 25.41 -18.60 7.37
C ILE A 70 24.55 -19.83 7.69
N PHE A 71 24.60 -20.88 6.86
CA PHE A 71 23.70 -22.02 6.97
C PHE A 71 24.25 -23.23 7.72
N MET A 72 25.58 -23.33 7.89
CA MET A 72 26.22 -24.49 8.52
C MET A 72 26.76 -24.21 9.92
N CYS A 73 26.98 -22.94 10.29
CA CYS A 73 27.41 -22.59 11.66
C CYS A 73 26.21 -22.47 12.61
N ASP A 74 26.48 -22.47 13.92
CA ASP A 74 25.47 -22.45 15.00
C ASP A 74 24.85 -21.06 15.21
N PHE A 75 24.17 -20.55 14.17
CA PHE A 75 23.33 -19.36 14.21
C PHE A 75 21.87 -19.70 14.47
N ASP A 76 21.18 -18.84 15.22
CA ASP A 76 19.75 -18.95 15.46
C ASP A 76 18.98 -18.47 14.22
N ASN A 77 18.19 -19.36 13.61
CA ASN A 77 17.28 -19.08 12.49
C ASN A 77 17.88 -18.24 11.34
N PRO A 78 18.92 -18.74 10.65
CA PRO A 78 19.59 -18.00 9.57
C PRO A 78 18.67 -17.65 8.39
N LEU A 79 17.65 -18.48 8.15
CA LEU A 79 16.67 -18.28 7.10
C LEU A 79 15.88 -16.97 7.28
N ALA A 80 15.53 -16.61 8.52
CA ALA A 80 14.80 -15.38 8.79
C ALA A 80 15.58 -14.15 8.34
N VAL A 81 16.90 -14.11 8.56
CA VAL A 81 17.77 -13.00 8.14
C VAL A 81 17.91 -12.96 6.63
N ILE A 82 18.06 -14.12 5.98
CA ILE A 82 18.10 -14.24 4.51
C ILE A 82 16.82 -13.70 3.87
N LYS A 83 15.65 -14.10 4.38
CA LYS A 83 14.33 -13.62 3.94
C LYS A 83 14.16 -12.13 4.17
N GLN A 84 14.51 -11.65 5.37
CA GLN A 84 14.39 -10.24 5.74
C GLN A 84 15.22 -9.33 4.83
N LYS A 85 16.45 -9.74 4.49
CA LYS A 85 17.33 -8.97 3.58
C LYS A 85 17.03 -9.23 2.10
N GLY A 86 16.31 -10.31 1.78
CA GLY A 86 16.04 -10.73 0.40
C GLY A 86 17.28 -11.22 -0.32
N ALA A 87 18.20 -11.90 0.37
CA ALA A 87 19.50 -12.26 -0.17
C ALA A 87 19.44 -13.29 -1.32
N PHE A 88 18.32 -13.98 -1.50
CA PHE A 88 18.11 -14.91 -2.62
C PHE A 88 17.15 -14.37 -3.70
N ARG A 89 16.74 -13.10 -3.61
CA ARG A 89 15.90 -12.45 -4.63
C ARG A 89 16.72 -12.11 -5.85
N ALA A 90 16.31 -12.59 -7.02
CA ALA A 90 16.98 -12.25 -8.27
C ALA A 90 16.88 -10.75 -8.58
N SER A 91 15.78 -10.09 -8.17
CA SER A 91 15.59 -8.65 -8.34
C SER A 91 16.71 -7.80 -7.70
N LYS A 92 17.35 -8.27 -6.64
CA LYS A 92 18.49 -7.60 -5.98
C LYS A 92 19.79 -7.64 -6.78
N TYR A 93 19.86 -8.51 -7.78
CA TYR A 93 21.08 -8.76 -8.57
C TYR A 93 20.83 -8.57 -10.07
N ASN A 94 19.93 -7.63 -10.41
CA ASN A 94 19.53 -7.34 -11.78
C ASN A 94 19.10 -8.61 -12.55
N TYR A 95 18.37 -9.49 -11.87
CA TYR A 95 17.80 -10.74 -12.41
C TYR A 95 18.84 -11.75 -12.90
N GLN A 96 20.11 -11.62 -12.47
CA GLN A 96 21.16 -12.60 -12.79
C GLN A 96 21.11 -13.77 -11.81
N THR A 97 20.93 -14.98 -12.32
CA THR A 97 20.62 -16.15 -11.48
C THR A 97 21.74 -17.17 -11.32
N LYS A 98 22.76 -17.14 -12.18
CA LYS A 98 23.78 -18.21 -12.26
C LYS A 98 24.42 -18.51 -10.90
N LEU A 99 24.94 -17.48 -10.22
CA LEU A 99 25.59 -17.65 -8.93
C LEU A 99 24.59 -18.07 -7.84
N LEU A 100 23.40 -17.46 -7.78
CA LEU A 100 22.35 -17.85 -6.82
C LEU A 100 21.98 -19.34 -6.92
N ILE A 101 21.76 -19.82 -8.15
CA ILE A 101 21.45 -21.24 -8.41
C ILE A 101 22.58 -22.15 -7.90
N GLU A 102 23.84 -21.78 -8.12
CA GLU A 102 24.98 -22.56 -7.65
C GLU A 102 25.10 -22.57 -6.13
N LEU A 103 24.88 -21.42 -5.46
CA LEU A 103 24.91 -21.31 -4.00
C LEU A 103 23.79 -22.14 -3.36
N ILE A 104 22.57 -22.01 -3.86
CA ILE A 104 21.42 -22.75 -3.34
C ILE A 104 21.62 -24.27 -3.50
N LYS A 105 22.17 -24.72 -4.64
CA LYS A 105 22.51 -26.12 -4.86
C LYS A 105 23.58 -26.62 -3.88
N ASP A 106 24.62 -25.84 -3.63
CA ASP A 106 25.68 -26.21 -2.68
C ASP A 106 25.14 -26.35 -1.25
N ILE A 107 24.30 -25.43 -0.79
CA ILE A 107 23.68 -25.54 0.55
C ILE A 107 22.70 -26.72 0.60
N HIS A 108 21.92 -26.95 -0.47
CA HIS A 108 20.95 -28.05 -0.54
C HIS A 108 21.60 -29.44 -0.43
N VAL A 109 22.68 -29.68 -1.18
CA VAL A 109 23.40 -30.98 -1.18
C VAL A 109 24.01 -31.29 0.19
N ARG A 110 24.16 -30.29 1.06
CA ARG A 110 24.78 -30.40 2.38
C ARG A 110 23.79 -30.71 3.51
N ASN A 111 22.51 -30.94 3.18
CA ASN A 111 21.45 -31.32 4.13
C ASN A 111 21.25 -30.34 5.30
N CYS A 112 21.50 -29.04 5.08
CA CYS A 112 21.37 -28.02 6.12
C CYS A 112 19.92 -27.52 6.32
N PHE A 113 18.92 -28.20 5.75
CA PHE A 113 17.58 -27.65 5.58
C PHE A 113 16.52 -28.37 6.42
N SER A 114 15.80 -27.61 7.26
CA SER A 114 14.50 -28.03 7.79
C SER A 114 13.45 -28.10 6.69
N ASN A 115 12.29 -28.71 6.97
CA ASN A 115 11.18 -28.78 6.01
C ASN A 115 10.74 -27.39 5.50
N ASP A 116 10.64 -26.41 6.41
CA ASP A 116 10.29 -25.03 6.04
C ASP A 116 11.33 -24.39 5.13
N MET A 117 12.62 -24.68 5.38
CA MET A 117 13.71 -24.19 4.54
C MET A 117 13.67 -24.85 3.16
N LEU A 118 13.33 -26.13 3.06
CA LEU A 118 13.13 -26.82 1.79
C LEU A 118 11.97 -26.23 0.98
N ALA A 119 10.84 -25.94 1.63
CA ALA A 119 9.68 -25.32 0.97
C ALA A 119 10.04 -23.94 0.40
N TYR A 120 10.72 -23.11 1.20
CA TYR A 120 11.23 -21.81 0.76
C TYR A 120 12.20 -21.92 -0.41
N ILE A 121 13.21 -22.79 -0.30
CA ILE A 121 14.23 -22.97 -1.35
C ILE A 121 13.61 -23.49 -2.66
N LYS A 122 12.59 -24.36 -2.57
CA LYS A 122 11.82 -24.79 -3.74
C LYS A 122 11.13 -23.61 -4.43
N ALA A 123 10.53 -22.71 -3.65
CA ALA A 123 9.89 -21.51 -4.18
C ALA A 123 10.90 -20.58 -4.85
N VAL A 124 12.02 -20.27 -4.17
CA VAL A 124 13.13 -19.47 -4.72
C VAL A 124 13.65 -20.07 -6.03
N ASN A 125 13.89 -21.38 -6.07
CA ASN A 125 14.37 -22.05 -7.30
C ASN A 125 13.39 -21.90 -8.47
N GLY A 126 12.07 -21.97 -8.21
CA GLY A 126 11.06 -21.69 -9.23
C GLY A 126 11.23 -20.27 -9.79
N PHE A 127 11.35 -19.28 -8.92
CA PHE A 127 11.53 -17.88 -9.34
C PHE A 127 12.83 -17.62 -10.10
N LEU A 128 13.90 -18.31 -9.76
CA LEU A 128 15.16 -18.27 -10.53
C LEU A 128 15.03 -18.81 -11.95
N LEU A 129 14.00 -19.62 -12.26
CA LEU A 129 13.69 -20.04 -13.64
C LEU A 129 13.01 -18.94 -14.45
N LEU A 130 12.28 -18.03 -13.78
CA LEU A 130 11.55 -16.93 -14.41
C LEU A 130 12.42 -15.69 -14.65
N ALA A 131 13.37 -15.44 -13.75
CA ALA A 131 14.21 -14.24 -13.77
C ALA A 131 14.92 -13.93 -15.11
N PRO A 132 15.40 -14.90 -15.93
CA PRO A 132 15.95 -14.59 -17.25
C PRO A 132 14.97 -13.90 -18.20
N ASP A 133 13.68 -14.27 -18.14
CA ASP A 133 12.64 -13.64 -18.96
C ASP A 133 12.35 -12.22 -18.47
N ILE A 134 12.37 -12.01 -17.14
CA ILE A 134 12.26 -10.69 -16.50
C ILE A 134 13.44 -9.78 -16.88
N LEU A 135 14.67 -10.32 -16.90
CA LEU A 135 15.85 -9.60 -17.40
C LEU A 135 15.66 -9.16 -18.86
N ASN A 136 15.12 -10.03 -19.72
CA ASN A 136 14.87 -9.70 -21.11
C ASN A 136 13.86 -8.55 -21.25
N MET A 137 12.79 -8.55 -20.45
CA MET A 137 11.82 -7.45 -20.40
C MET A 137 12.49 -6.13 -19.99
N LYS A 138 13.31 -6.15 -18.93
CA LYS A 138 14.05 -4.96 -18.48
C LYS A 138 14.99 -4.42 -19.56
N VAL A 139 15.73 -5.29 -20.26
CA VAL A 139 16.62 -4.88 -21.36
C VAL A 139 15.82 -4.25 -22.51
N LYS A 140 14.65 -4.81 -22.85
CA LYS A 140 13.75 -4.24 -23.86
C LYS A 140 13.25 -2.85 -23.46
N ILE A 141 12.86 -2.65 -22.19
CA ILE A 141 12.48 -1.34 -21.65
C ILE A 141 13.64 -0.34 -21.78
N ILE A 142 14.85 -0.70 -21.33
CA ILE A 142 16.03 0.17 -21.44
C ILE A 142 16.29 0.57 -22.90
N SER A 143 16.26 -0.39 -23.82
CA SER A 143 16.45 -0.12 -25.25
C SER A 143 15.37 0.79 -25.82
N PHE A 144 14.10 0.59 -25.41
CA PHE A 144 12.99 1.43 -25.84
C PHE A 144 13.20 2.86 -25.37
N ILE A 145 13.46 3.06 -24.08
CA ILE A 145 13.72 4.36 -23.48
C ILE A 145 14.86 5.09 -24.21
N LYS A 146 16.01 4.42 -24.42
CA LYS A 146 17.17 5.01 -25.11
C LYS A 146 16.89 5.40 -26.56
N SER A 147 15.94 4.75 -27.21
CA SER A 147 15.55 5.03 -28.60
C SER A 147 14.55 6.17 -28.77
N ARG A 148 14.16 6.84 -27.67
CA ARG A 148 13.06 7.81 -27.64
C ARG A 148 13.52 9.14 -27.03
N PRO A 149 13.80 10.16 -27.86
CA PRO A 149 14.28 11.46 -27.37
C PRO A 149 13.24 12.20 -26.53
N HIS A 150 11.95 11.94 -26.72
CA HIS A 150 10.84 12.58 -26.00
C HIS A 150 10.12 11.61 -25.04
N PHE A 151 10.80 10.54 -24.61
CA PHE A 151 10.24 9.52 -23.73
C PHE A 151 9.58 10.11 -22.48
N LEU A 152 10.29 10.96 -21.75
CA LEU A 152 9.85 11.52 -20.46
C LEU A 152 8.47 12.19 -20.59
N LYS A 153 8.35 13.17 -21.49
CA LYS A 153 7.08 13.89 -21.67
C LYS A 153 5.97 12.97 -22.17
N THR A 154 6.28 12.09 -23.12
CA THR A 154 5.28 11.17 -23.68
C THR A 154 4.75 10.23 -22.62
N ALA A 155 5.62 9.65 -21.78
CA ALA A 155 5.23 8.76 -20.70
C ALA A 155 4.37 9.47 -19.63
N LEU A 156 4.76 10.67 -19.20
CA LEU A 156 3.99 11.48 -18.24
C LEU A 156 2.62 11.90 -18.82
N CYS A 157 2.57 12.21 -20.12
CA CYS A 157 1.33 12.59 -20.80
C CYS A 157 0.36 11.40 -20.84
N LEU A 158 0.86 10.21 -21.15
CA LEU A 158 0.06 8.99 -21.13
C LEU A 158 -0.39 8.65 -19.71
N ALA A 159 0.45 8.87 -18.70
CA ALA A 159 0.08 8.72 -17.29
C ALA A 159 -1.12 9.61 -16.93
N GLU A 160 -1.03 10.90 -17.23
CA GLU A 160 -2.09 11.89 -16.96
C GLU A 160 -3.40 11.55 -17.69
N ILE A 161 -3.33 11.23 -18.98
CA ILE A 161 -4.51 10.87 -19.79
C ILE A 161 -5.16 9.59 -19.26
N LYS A 162 -4.38 8.56 -18.97
CA LYS A 162 -4.89 7.26 -18.51
C LYS A 162 -5.50 7.33 -17.12
N TYR A 163 -4.84 8.05 -16.21
CA TYR A 163 -5.35 8.25 -14.86
C TYR A 163 -6.73 8.93 -14.88
N HIS A 164 -6.91 9.89 -15.78
CA HIS A 164 -8.20 10.53 -16.00
C HIS A 164 -9.23 9.59 -16.64
N ASP A 165 -8.85 8.92 -17.75
CA ASP A 165 -9.81 8.21 -18.61
C ASP A 165 -10.17 6.79 -18.16
N VAL A 166 -9.46 6.19 -17.20
CA VAL A 166 -9.68 4.79 -16.83
C VAL A 166 -11.13 4.51 -16.38
N ASN A 167 -11.76 5.47 -15.67
CA ASN A 167 -13.14 5.33 -15.20
C ASN A 167 -14.18 5.41 -16.35
N LYS A 168 -13.77 5.85 -17.55
CA LYS A 168 -14.62 5.87 -18.75
C LYS A 168 -14.58 4.54 -19.51
N SER A 169 -13.61 3.67 -19.22
CA SER A 169 -13.48 2.37 -19.86
C SER A 169 -14.51 1.39 -19.29
N LYS A 170 -15.22 0.65 -20.16
CA LYS A 170 -16.16 -0.40 -19.73
C LYS A 170 -15.45 -1.75 -19.67
N ILE A 171 -15.59 -2.45 -18.56
CA ILE A 171 -15.25 -3.88 -18.48
C ILE A 171 -16.24 -4.63 -19.36
N THR A 172 -15.73 -5.37 -20.33
CA THR A 172 -16.55 -6.27 -21.16
C THR A 172 -16.41 -7.71 -20.65
N GLU A 173 -17.37 -8.57 -20.99
CA GLU A 173 -17.33 -10.01 -20.69
C GLU A 173 -16.07 -10.72 -21.22
N TYR A 174 -15.39 -10.14 -22.21
CA TYR A 174 -14.16 -10.68 -22.80
C TYR A 174 -12.87 -10.23 -22.09
N THR A 175 -12.96 -9.32 -21.13
CA THR A 175 -11.77 -8.79 -20.43
C THR A 175 -11.33 -9.79 -19.36
N SER A 176 -10.18 -10.43 -19.54
CA SER A 176 -9.67 -11.39 -18.55
C SER A 176 -9.37 -10.72 -17.21
N PHE A 177 -9.47 -11.46 -16.10
CA PHE A 177 -9.16 -10.93 -14.75
C PHE A 177 -7.78 -10.25 -14.69
N ARG A 178 -6.77 -10.83 -15.36
CA ARG A 178 -5.43 -10.25 -15.49
C ARG A 178 -5.44 -8.87 -16.16
N GLU A 179 -6.22 -8.72 -17.22
CA GLU A 179 -6.35 -7.45 -17.94
C GLU A 179 -7.10 -6.43 -17.10
N GLN A 180 -8.11 -6.86 -16.33
CA GLN A 180 -8.79 -6.00 -15.36
C GLN A 180 -7.81 -5.42 -14.33
N LEU A 181 -6.94 -6.26 -13.75
CA LEU A 181 -5.93 -5.84 -12.77
C LEU A 181 -4.95 -4.77 -13.29
N TYR A 182 -4.70 -4.71 -14.60
CA TYR A 182 -3.81 -3.70 -15.18
C TYR A 182 -4.58 -2.51 -15.76
N PHE A 183 -5.49 -2.75 -16.69
CA PHE A 183 -6.11 -1.68 -17.49
C PHE A 183 -7.15 -0.86 -16.73
N PHE A 184 -7.64 -1.35 -15.58
CA PHE A 184 -8.70 -0.71 -14.81
C PHE A 184 -8.23 -0.23 -13.43
N SER A 185 -6.91 -0.21 -13.19
CA SER A 185 -6.30 0.26 -11.94
C SER A 185 -5.40 1.47 -12.20
N LYS A 186 -5.79 2.63 -11.66
CA LYS A 186 -5.03 3.89 -11.78
C LYS A 186 -3.63 3.72 -11.19
N GLU A 187 -3.57 3.13 -10.01
CA GLU A 187 -2.39 2.87 -9.21
C GLU A 187 -1.43 1.95 -9.95
N THR A 188 -1.95 0.89 -10.58
CA THR A 188 -1.12 -0.07 -11.33
C THR A 188 -0.51 0.58 -12.58
N ILE A 189 -1.28 1.37 -13.32
CA ILE A 189 -0.78 2.10 -14.49
C ILE A 189 0.30 3.11 -14.07
N LEU A 190 0.02 3.97 -13.08
CA LEU A 190 0.99 4.97 -12.62
C LEU A 190 2.24 4.35 -12.02
N SER A 191 2.11 3.25 -11.28
CA SER A 191 3.26 2.51 -10.73
C SER A 191 4.13 1.93 -11.85
N SER A 192 3.53 1.39 -12.91
CA SER A 192 4.25 0.85 -14.07
C SER A 192 5.02 1.94 -14.82
N ILE A 193 4.39 3.11 -15.01
CA ILE A 193 5.02 4.27 -15.65
C ILE A 193 6.13 4.82 -14.75
N SER A 194 5.90 4.93 -13.44
CA SER A 194 6.91 5.34 -12.44
C SER A 194 8.14 4.45 -12.48
N TYR A 195 7.96 3.13 -12.60
CA TYR A 195 9.07 2.19 -12.75
C TYR A 195 9.87 2.40 -14.03
N MET A 196 9.21 2.67 -15.16
CA MET A 196 9.95 3.02 -16.39
C MET A 196 10.67 4.37 -16.27
N LEU A 197 10.08 5.35 -15.59
CA LEU A 197 10.73 6.62 -15.30
C LEU A 197 11.93 6.47 -14.36
N GLN A 198 11.85 5.56 -13.38
CA GLN A 198 12.98 5.16 -12.55
C GLN A 198 14.12 4.59 -13.40
N ILE A 199 13.82 3.70 -14.36
CA ILE A 199 14.83 3.19 -15.30
C ILE A 199 15.40 4.31 -16.17
N TYR A 200 14.55 5.23 -16.66
CA TYR A 200 15.01 6.40 -17.41
C TYR A 200 16.00 7.24 -16.60
N LYS A 201 15.70 7.49 -15.31
CA LYS A 201 16.54 8.22 -14.37
C LYS A 201 17.90 7.54 -14.10
N GLU A 202 17.91 6.20 -14.02
CA GLU A 202 19.13 5.42 -13.83
C GLU A 202 20.04 5.41 -15.07
N GLU A 203 19.44 5.35 -16.25
CA GLU A 203 20.14 5.11 -17.53
C GLU A 203 20.56 6.37 -18.30
N GLN A 204 19.98 7.54 -18.00
CA GLN A 204 20.27 8.80 -18.70
C GLN A 204 21.06 9.77 -17.82
N GLU A 205 21.83 10.66 -18.46
CA GLU A 205 22.29 11.90 -17.83
C GLU A 205 21.15 12.93 -17.85
N VAL A 206 21.12 13.82 -16.85
CA VAL A 206 20.04 14.75 -16.48
C VAL A 206 19.20 15.23 -17.68
N PRO A 207 17.85 15.18 -17.61
CA PRO A 207 16.99 15.56 -18.72
C PRO A 207 17.29 16.98 -19.22
N ASP A 208 17.59 17.11 -20.52
CA ASP A 208 17.72 18.39 -21.18
C ASP A 208 16.34 19.05 -21.31
N SER A 209 16.17 20.22 -20.68
CA SER A 209 14.94 21.01 -20.70
C SER A 209 14.37 21.26 -22.11
N LEU A 210 15.21 21.32 -23.15
CA LEU A 210 14.76 21.52 -24.53
C LEU A 210 14.04 20.29 -25.12
N LYS A 211 14.32 19.08 -24.62
CA LYS A 211 13.73 17.82 -25.13
C LYS A 211 12.31 17.55 -24.63
N THR A 212 11.76 18.46 -23.83
CA THR A 212 10.47 18.29 -23.13
C THR A 212 9.38 19.23 -23.63
N ILE A 213 9.63 19.92 -24.74
CA ILE A 213 8.61 20.67 -25.48
C ILE A 213 7.74 19.71 -26.29
N TYR A 214 8.35 18.66 -26.87
CA TYR A 214 7.71 17.74 -27.79
C TYR A 214 7.39 16.38 -27.14
N ILE A 215 6.50 15.64 -27.78
CA ILE A 215 6.16 14.24 -27.50
C ILE A 215 6.55 13.38 -28.71
N ASP A 216 6.57 12.05 -28.56
CA ASP A 216 6.82 11.12 -29.66
C ASP A 216 5.56 10.93 -30.55
N GLU A 217 5.21 11.94 -31.34
CA GLU A 217 3.94 12.00 -32.11
C GLU A 217 3.77 10.89 -33.16
N LYS A 218 4.87 10.32 -33.66
CA LYS A 218 4.86 9.30 -34.73
C LYS A 218 4.72 7.87 -34.20
N ILE A 219 4.69 7.68 -32.89
CA ILE A 219 4.60 6.36 -32.27
C ILE A 219 3.18 6.17 -31.76
N ASN A 220 2.59 5.00 -32.05
CA ASN A 220 1.30 4.62 -31.51
C ASN A 220 1.42 4.45 -29.98
N ASP A 221 0.45 4.97 -29.24
CA ASP A 221 0.36 4.87 -27.79
C ASP A 221 0.37 3.39 -27.33
N GLU A 222 -0.17 2.45 -28.13
CA GLU A 222 -0.09 0.99 -27.90
C GLU A 222 1.34 0.45 -27.77
N VAL A 223 2.31 1.11 -28.41
CA VAL A 223 3.71 0.73 -28.28
C VAL A 223 4.20 1.06 -26.87
N PHE A 224 3.89 2.24 -26.35
CA PHE A 224 4.20 2.60 -24.96
C PHE A 224 3.51 1.64 -23.99
N GLU A 225 2.24 1.32 -24.24
CA GLU A 225 1.48 0.37 -23.43
C GLU A 225 2.14 -1.01 -23.32
N THR A 226 2.71 -1.50 -24.42
CA THR A 226 3.44 -2.77 -24.40
C THR A 226 4.60 -2.74 -23.39
N TYR A 227 5.32 -1.62 -23.31
CA TYR A 227 6.46 -1.48 -22.38
C TYR A 227 6.02 -1.16 -20.95
N PHE A 228 4.93 -0.40 -20.76
CA PHE A 228 4.32 -0.23 -19.44
C PHE A 228 3.84 -1.58 -18.89
N TYR A 229 3.27 -2.43 -19.74
CA TYR A 229 2.86 -3.78 -19.35
C TYR A 229 4.07 -4.68 -19.01
N TYR A 230 5.21 -4.54 -19.68
CA TYR A 230 6.45 -5.19 -19.25
C TYR A 230 6.92 -4.71 -17.88
N ALA A 231 6.84 -3.40 -17.60
CA ALA A 231 7.15 -2.86 -16.27
C ALA A 231 6.24 -3.47 -15.19
N TYR A 232 4.95 -3.58 -15.46
CA TYR A 232 4.00 -4.26 -14.59
C TYR A 232 4.39 -5.71 -14.29
N HIS A 233 4.76 -6.50 -15.31
CA HIS A 233 5.20 -7.90 -15.12
C HIS A 233 6.44 -8.00 -14.23
N ILE A 234 7.41 -7.11 -14.44
CA ILE A 234 8.62 -7.04 -13.60
C ILE A 234 8.23 -6.72 -12.14
N GLN A 235 7.31 -5.78 -11.92
CA GLN A 235 6.83 -5.44 -10.57
C GLN A 235 6.11 -6.62 -9.91
N ARG A 236 5.22 -7.32 -10.62
CA ARG A 236 4.54 -8.52 -10.11
C ARG A 236 5.53 -9.63 -9.73
N TYR A 237 6.60 -9.81 -10.50
CA TYR A 237 7.68 -10.73 -10.15
C TYR A 237 8.39 -10.30 -8.85
N ASN A 238 8.72 -9.02 -8.72
CA ASN A 238 9.40 -8.49 -7.52
C ASN A 238 8.50 -8.59 -6.26
N GLU A 239 7.21 -8.36 -6.40
CA GLU A 239 6.23 -8.51 -5.32
C GLU A 239 6.06 -9.97 -4.91
N ALA A 240 6.03 -10.90 -5.86
CA ALA A 240 5.97 -12.32 -5.54
C ALA A 240 7.21 -12.80 -4.76
N GLU A 241 8.40 -12.27 -5.08
CA GLU A 241 9.60 -12.50 -4.25
C GLU A 241 9.44 -11.95 -2.82
N ILE A 242 8.77 -10.80 -2.65
CA ILE A 242 8.42 -10.26 -1.32
C ILE A 242 7.44 -11.18 -0.59
N ASN A 243 6.42 -11.68 -1.28
CA ASN A 243 5.38 -12.53 -0.69
C ASN A 243 5.95 -13.86 -0.17
N ILE A 244 6.89 -14.45 -0.91
CA ILE A 244 7.60 -15.67 -0.48
C ILE A 244 8.47 -15.42 0.76
N ASP A 245 9.21 -14.30 0.76
CA ASP A 245 10.15 -14.00 1.84
C ASP A 245 9.47 -13.53 3.13
N PHE A 246 8.46 -12.67 3.03
CA PHE A 246 7.90 -11.97 4.18
C PHE A 246 6.54 -12.48 4.63
N PHE A 247 5.69 -12.92 3.71
CA PHE A 247 4.30 -13.31 4.02
C PHE A 247 4.09 -14.82 4.00
N GLY A 248 5.16 -15.60 3.92
CA GLY A 248 5.11 -17.07 4.01
C GLY A 248 4.47 -17.75 2.79
N TYR A 249 4.41 -17.08 1.63
CA TYR A 249 3.90 -17.72 0.43
C TYR A 249 4.80 -18.86 -0.01
N SER A 250 4.16 -19.92 -0.49
CA SER A 250 4.82 -21.03 -1.17
C SER A 250 4.70 -20.87 -2.69
N ALA A 251 5.53 -21.60 -3.42
CA ALA A 251 5.36 -21.75 -4.85
C ALA A 251 5.36 -23.24 -5.23
N SER A 252 4.30 -23.66 -5.94
CA SER A 252 4.19 -24.98 -6.53
C SER A 252 4.51 -24.92 -8.01
N PHE A 253 5.07 -26.01 -8.55
CA PHE A 253 5.46 -26.10 -9.95
C PHE A 253 4.66 -27.19 -10.64
N ASP A 254 3.83 -26.79 -11.60
CA ASP A 254 3.15 -27.68 -12.51
C ASP A 254 4.01 -27.91 -13.76
N LYS A 255 4.52 -29.13 -13.89
CA LYS A 255 5.37 -29.56 -15.00
C LYS A 255 4.62 -29.61 -16.33
N ASN A 256 3.34 -29.93 -16.33
CA ASN A 256 2.54 -30.13 -17.54
C ASN A 256 2.26 -28.80 -18.22
N THR A 257 1.87 -27.80 -17.41
CA THR A 257 1.56 -26.45 -17.90
C THR A 257 2.77 -25.50 -17.85
N LYS A 258 3.91 -25.95 -17.30
CA LYS A 258 5.10 -25.11 -17.04
C LYS A 258 4.74 -23.86 -16.22
N THR A 259 3.88 -24.03 -15.22
CA THR A 259 3.36 -22.94 -14.40
C THR A 259 3.95 -22.98 -13.01
N ILE A 260 4.39 -21.83 -12.51
CA ILE A 260 4.77 -21.63 -11.11
C ILE A 260 3.62 -20.89 -10.43
N ILE A 261 2.93 -21.56 -9.51
CA ILE A 261 1.76 -21.03 -8.81
C ILE A 261 2.18 -20.56 -7.43
N VAL A 262 2.03 -19.26 -7.16
CA VAL A 262 2.29 -18.60 -5.87
C VAL A 262 1.02 -18.61 -5.04
N HIS A 263 1.09 -19.08 -3.79
CA HIS A 263 -0.10 -19.19 -2.93
C HIS A 263 0.24 -19.14 -1.43
N ASN A 264 -0.71 -18.58 -0.67
CA ASN A 264 -0.84 -18.71 0.78
C ASN A 264 -2.32 -18.55 1.10
N GLU A 265 -3.02 -19.60 1.52
CA GLU A 265 -4.47 -19.55 1.66
C GLU A 265 -4.94 -18.61 2.78
N ASP A 266 -4.41 -18.76 3.98
CA ASP A 266 -4.84 -17.99 5.15
C ASP A 266 -4.51 -16.50 4.96
N PHE A 267 -3.28 -16.20 4.54
CA PHE A 267 -2.85 -14.82 4.35
C PHE A 267 -3.58 -14.14 3.18
N GLU A 268 -3.71 -14.80 2.04
CA GLU A 268 -4.36 -14.22 0.87
C GLU A 268 -5.88 -14.06 1.11
N THR A 269 -6.52 -14.98 1.83
CA THR A 269 -7.93 -14.83 2.23
C THR A 269 -8.11 -13.59 3.10
N ALA A 270 -7.31 -13.44 4.16
CA ALA A 270 -7.37 -12.28 5.05
C ALA A 270 -7.01 -10.96 4.33
N LYS A 271 -6.05 -11.00 3.40
CA LYS A 271 -5.68 -9.86 2.57
C LYS A 271 -6.85 -9.43 1.68
N CYS A 272 -7.40 -10.33 0.87
CA CYS A 272 -8.52 -10.03 -0.01
C CYS A 272 -9.74 -9.58 0.79
N GLN A 273 -10.09 -10.28 1.88
CA GLN A 273 -11.24 -9.92 2.72
C GLN A 273 -11.08 -8.50 3.29
N GLY A 274 -9.91 -8.17 3.80
CA GLY A 274 -9.61 -6.85 4.35
C GLY A 274 -9.73 -5.71 3.33
N TYR A 275 -9.18 -5.89 2.13
CA TYR A 275 -9.28 -4.89 1.06
C TYR A 275 -10.71 -4.79 0.50
N THR A 276 -11.40 -5.91 0.26
CA THR A 276 -12.80 -5.90 -0.17
C THR A 276 -13.69 -5.16 0.82
N LYS A 277 -13.52 -5.40 2.12
CA LYS A 277 -14.26 -4.65 3.16
C LYS A 277 -13.92 -3.16 3.19
N SER A 278 -12.67 -2.79 2.88
CA SER A 278 -12.27 -1.38 2.78
C SER A 278 -12.98 -0.69 1.62
N ASP A 279 -12.96 -1.31 0.44
CA ASP A 279 -13.60 -0.78 -0.75
C ASP A 279 -15.12 -0.66 -0.58
N LEU A 280 -15.77 -1.72 -0.06
CA LEU A 280 -17.21 -1.71 0.23
C LEU A 280 -17.57 -0.61 1.23
N ARG A 281 -16.76 -0.43 2.28
CA ARG A 281 -17.01 0.64 3.26
C ARG A 281 -16.89 2.02 2.63
N TRP A 282 -15.83 2.26 1.85
CA TRP A 282 -15.64 3.55 1.18
C TRP A 282 -16.79 3.84 0.20
N GLN A 283 -17.20 2.86 -0.59
CA GLN A 283 -18.36 3.01 -1.50
C GLN A 283 -19.64 3.30 -0.73
N ALA A 284 -19.92 2.56 0.34
CA ALA A 284 -21.11 2.76 1.18
C ALA A 284 -21.12 4.16 1.82
N GLN A 285 -19.98 4.61 2.38
CA GLN A 285 -19.86 5.94 2.98
C GLN A 285 -20.05 7.04 1.93
N GLN A 286 -19.39 6.94 0.77
CA GLN A 286 -19.57 7.90 -0.32
C GLN A 286 -21.03 7.98 -0.73
N PHE A 287 -21.68 6.84 -0.99
CA PHE A 287 -23.09 6.79 -1.36
C PHE A 287 -23.98 7.42 -0.28
N GLN A 288 -23.76 7.10 1.00
CA GLN A 288 -24.52 7.67 2.10
C GLN A 288 -24.37 9.19 2.17
N PHE A 289 -23.15 9.72 2.07
CA PHE A 289 -22.91 11.16 2.17
C PHE A 289 -23.46 11.92 0.94
N TYR A 290 -23.34 11.37 -0.26
CA TYR A 290 -23.89 12.00 -1.48
C TYR A 290 -25.42 12.08 -1.48
N ASN A 291 -26.09 11.17 -0.77
CA ASN A 291 -27.56 11.11 -0.70
C ASN A 291 -28.13 11.62 0.64
N SER A 292 -27.28 12.15 1.53
CA SER A 292 -27.72 12.65 2.83
C SER A 292 -28.40 14.01 2.69
N GLU A 293 -29.55 14.18 3.36
CA GLU A 293 -30.24 15.47 3.47
C GLU A 293 -29.37 16.52 4.18
N GLU A 294 -28.53 16.09 5.12
CA GLU A 294 -27.58 16.96 5.84
C GLU A 294 -26.67 17.71 4.86
N TYR A 295 -26.20 17.04 3.80
CA TYR A 295 -25.23 17.59 2.85
C TYR A 295 -25.85 18.05 1.53
N ALA A 296 -27.17 17.97 1.36
CA ALA A 296 -27.86 18.35 0.12
C ALA A 296 -27.66 19.82 -0.27
N HIS A 297 -27.34 20.69 0.70
CA HIS A 297 -27.09 22.11 0.50
C HIS A 297 -25.62 22.45 0.15
N VAL A 298 -24.70 21.48 0.25
CA VAL A 298 -23.27 21.68 -0.02
C VAL A 298 -23.04 21.60 -1.53
N VAL A 299 -22.35 22.60 -2.08
CA VAL A 299 -22.09 22.68 -3.52
C VAL A 299 -21.05 21.63 -3.93
N LYS A 300 -21.30 20.94 -5.04
CA LYS A 300 -20.33 20.03 -5.66
C LYS A 300 -19.32 20.82 -6.49
N PHE A 301 -18.05 20.41 -6.44
CA PHE A 301 -17.00 21.07 -7.21
C PHE A 301 -17.31 21.06 -8.70
N TYR A 302 -17.71 19.91 -9.24
CA TYR A 302 -18.02 19.80 -10.67
C TYR A 302 -19.24 20.63 -11.09
N ASP A 303 -20.29 20.70 -10.27
CA ASP A 303 -21.47 21.54 -10.57
C ASP A 303 -21.09 23.03 -10.63
N PHE A 304 -20.25 23.49 -9.69
CA PHE A 304 -19.71 24.85 -9.70
C PHE A 304 -18.87 25.10 -10.97
N MET A 305 -18.00 24.15 -11.33
CA MET A 305 -17.14 24.24 -12.50
C MET A 305 -17.91 24.20 -13.83
N ASP A 306 -19.00 23.45 -13.92
CA ASP A 306 -19.88 23.40 -15.10
C ASP A 306 -20.64 24.71 -15.29
N GLN A 307 -21.14 25.32 -14.21
CA GLN A 307 -21.74 26.66 -14.25
C GLN A 307 -20.74 27.71 -14.72
N PHE A 308 -19.52 27.65 -14.17
CA PHE A 308 -18.44 28.54 -14.56
C PHE A 308 -18.04 28.36 -16.03
N TRP A 309 -17.87 27.13 -16.50
CA TRP A 309 -17.58 26.82 -17.91
C TRP A 309 -18.66 27.36 -18.85
N THR A 310 -19.93 27.14 -18.51
CA THR A 310 -21.07 27.63 -19.29
C THR A 310 -21.10 29.16 -19.38
N ALA A 311 -20.66 29.86 -18.34
CA ALA A 311 -20.53 31.31 -18.37
C ALA A 311 -19.39 31.79 -19.28
N ASP A 312 -18.23 31.12 -19.24
CA ASP A 312 -17.09 31.43 -20.12
C ASP A 312 -17.45 31.22 -21.60
N GLU A 313 -18.15 30.14 -21.93
CA GLU A 313 -18.55 29.83 -23.32
C GLU A 313 -19.50 30.85 -23.96
N LYS A 314 -20.24 31.61 -23.16
CA LYS A 314 -21.11 32.69 -23.66
C LYS A 314 -20.33 33.94 -24.07
N SER A 315 -19.06 34.02 -23.70
CA SER A 315 -18.20 35.17 -24.00
C SER A 315 -17.60 35.04 -25.40
N GLU A 316 -17.39 36.17 -26.10
CA GLU A 316 -16.78 36.16 -27.44
C GLU A 316 -15.37 35.54 -27.46
N LYS A 317 -14.66 35.64 -26.33
CA LYS A 317 -13.35 35.03 -26.11
C LYS A 317 -13.35 34.37 -24.75
N SER A 318 -12.79 33.17 -24.68
CA SER A 318 -12.55 32.49 -23.41
C SER A 318 -11.56 33.29 -22.55
N TYR A 319 -11.88 33.41 -21.28
CA TYR A 319 -11.03 34.04 -20.26
C TYR A 319 -10.10 33.02 -19.57
N ILE A 320 -10.35 31.72 -19.77
CA ILE A 320 -9.66 30.65 -19.06
C ILE A 320 -8.68 29.87 -19.92
N TYR A 321 -8.89 29.80 -21.24
CA TYR A 321 -7.99 29.09 -22.14
C TYR A 321 -7.87 29.76 -23.51
N LYS A 322 -6.82 29.38 -24.24
CA LYS A 322 -6.74 29.57 -25.69
C LYS A 322 -6.07 28.37 -26.34
N VAL A 323 -6.45 28.06 -27.58
CA VAL A 323 -5.68 27.15 -28.44
C VAL A 323 -4.64 27.99 -29.18
N SER A 324 -3.36 27.74 -28.91
CA SER A 324 -2.23 28.48 -29.47
C SER A 324 -1.47 27.63 -30.46
N ASP A 325 -1.24 28.14 -31.68
CA ASP A 325 -0.51 27.41 -32.73
C ASP A 325 1.02 27.38 -32.53
N PHE A 326 1.59 28.38 -31.82
CA PHE A 326 3.04 28.50 -31.60
C PHE A 326 3.48 28.16 -30.16
N PRO A 327 4.68 27.58 -29.94
CA PRO A 327 5.56 26.89 -30.90
C PRO A 327 4.97 25.59 -31.49
N ILE A 328 3.97 25.00 -30.83
CA ILE A 328 3.17 23.87 -31.32
C ILE A 328 1.72 24.09 -30.93
N LYS A 329 0.79 23.60 -31.78
CA LYS A 329 -0.65 23.68 -31.55
C LYS A 329 -1.04 22.94 -30.28
N ARG A 330 -1.46 23.69 -29.25
CA ARG A 330 -1.81 23.19 -27.92
C ARG A 330 -2.77 24.12 -27.18
N ILE A 331 -3.39 23.60 -26.14
CA ILE A 331 -4.20 24.34 -25.17
C ILE A 331 -3.25 25.05 -24.21
N CYS A 332 -3.44 26.36 -24.06
CA CYS A 332 -2.72 27.21 -23.12
C CYS A 332 -3.72 27.79 -22.12
N LEU A 333 -3.46 27.61 -20.82
CA LEU A 333 -4.21 28.28 -19.75
C LEU A 333 -3.92 29.78 -19.78
N LEU A 334 -4.93 30.60 -19.52
CA LEU A 334 -4.79 32.04 -19.45
C LEU A 334 -4.52 32.48 -18.01
N VAL A 335 -3.39 33.18 -17.82
CA VAL A 335 -2.92 33.68 -16.51
C VAL A 335 -3.92 34.66 -15.88
N THR A 336 -4.71 35.38 -16.68
CA THR A 336 -5.74 36.33 -16.23
C THR A 336 -6.77 35.68 -15.31
N PHE A 337 -7.04 34.38 -15.46
CA PHE A 337 -7.96 33.70 -14.56
C PHE A 337 -7.39 33.54 -13.15
N LEU A 338 -6.07 33.42 -12.96
CA LEU A 338 -5.50 33.40 -11.60
C LEU A 338 -5.85 34.68 -10.83
N SER A 339 -5.80 35.83 -11.51
CA SER A 339 -6.19 37.12 -10.93
C SER A 339 -7.71 37.26 -10.73
N TYR A 340 -8.53 36.71 -11.62
CA TYR A 340 -9.99 36.75 -11.51
C TYR A 340 -10.54 35.76 -10.46
N ALA A 341 -9.93 34.58 -10.34
CA ALA A 341 -10.26 33.60 -9.32
C ALA A 341 -9.86 34.07 -7.91
N GLU A 342 -8.88 34.97 -7.79
CA GLU A 342 -8.59 35.70 -6.54
C GLU A 342 -9.74 36.65 -6.18
N GLU A 343 -10.39 37.31 -7.15
CA GLU A 343 -11.54 38.19 -6.88
C GLU A 343 -12.78 37.40 -6.40
N ILE A 344 -12.98 36.19 -6.91
CA ILE A 344 -14.05 35.25 -6.45
C ILE A 344 -13.56 34.39 -5.26
N ASN A 345 -12.27 34.42 -4.98
CA ASN A 345 -11.53 33.71 -3.94
C ASN A 345 -11.71 32.18 -3.85
N ILE A 346 -12.05 31.49 -4.94
CA ILE A 346 -12.47 30.07 -4.87
C ILE A 346 -11.39 29.10 -4.36
N PHE A 347 -10.11 29.45 -4.49
CA PHE A 347 -9.00 28.56 -4.13
C PHE A 347 -8.50 28.76 -2.71
N SER A 348 -8.62 29.97 -2.15
CA SER A 348 -8.26 30.21 -0.74
C SER A 348 -9.46 30.20 0.22
N ASP A 349 -10.70 30.20 -0.32
CA ASP A 349 -11.94 30.11 0.47
C ASP A 349 -11.93 28.90 1.41
N GLU A 350 -12.36 29.15 2.65
CA GLU A 350 -12.51 28.16 3.71
C GLU A 350 -13.77 27.29 3.52
N LYS A 351 -14.68 27.68 2.62
CA LYS A 351 -15.82 26.82 2.24
C LYS A 351 -15.32 25.60 1.49
N MET A 352 -15.83 24.44 1.91
CA MET A 352 -15.52 23.16 1.30
C MET A 352 -16.58 22.77 0.27
N PHE A 353 -16.13 22.14 -0.81
CA PHE A 353 -17.01 21.43 -1.73
C PHE A 353 -17.42 20.07 -1.15
N LEU A 354 -18.53 19.51 -1.62
CA LEU A 354 -19.06 18.25 -1.11
C LEU A 354 -18.01 17.12 -1.14
N GLU A 355 -17.25 17.03 -2.22
CA GLU A 355 -16.18 16.03 -2.38
C GLU A 355 -15.10 16.14 -1.30
N GLU A 356 -14.76 17.36 -0.89
CA GLU A 356 -13.76 17.64 0.15
C GLU A 356 -14.29 17.29 1.54
N VAL A 357 -15.57 17.60 1.81
CA VAL A 357 -16.27 17.20 3.06
C VAL A 357 -16.29 15.67 3.18
N ILE A 358 -16.69 14.96 2.11
CA ILE A 358 -16.73 13.50 2.09
C ILE A 358 -15.34 12.91 2.35
N MET A 359 -14.31 13.44 1.70
CA MET A 359 -12.93 12.99 1.90
C MET A 359 -12.50 13.11 3.37
N LEU A 360 -12.81 14.24 4.04
CA LEU A 360 -12.48 14.46 5.44
C LEU A 360 -13.28 13.55 6.39
N LYS A 361 -14.56 13.29 6.10
CA LYS A 361 -15.37 12.34 6.88
C LYS A 361 -14.82 10.91 6.78
N ILE A 362 -14.34 10.50 5.61
CA ILE A 362 -13.67 9.21 5.44
C ILE A 362 -12.34 9.19 6.19
N LEU A 363 -11.52 10.24 6.07
CA LEU A 363 -10.26 10.37 6.81
C LEU A 363 -10.47 10.25 8.32
N THR A 364 -11.54 10.87 8.82
CA THR A 364 -12.00 10.83 10.21
C THR A 364 -12.38 9.44 10.66
N SER A 365 -13.25 8.79 9.90
CA SER A 365 -13.66 7.41 10.19
C SER A 365 -12.47 6.45 10.27
N GLU A 366 -11.46 6.63 9.44
CA GLU A 366 -10.29 5.73 9.39
C GLU A 366 -9.19 6.10 10.39
N ASN A 367 -9.29 7.25 11.07
CA ASN A 367 -8.30 7.71 12.05
C ASN A 367 -8.86 8.01 13.45
N TYR A 368 -10.13 7.70 13.72
CA TYR A 368 -10.75 7.71 15.06
C TYR A 368 -10.80 9.08 15.76
N ASN A 369 -10.48 10.16 15.07
CA ASN A 369 -10.46 11.54 15.57
C ASN A 369 -11.25 12.40 14.58
N ASP A 370 -11.89 13.51 15.01
CA ASP A 370 -12.65 14.43 14.15
C ASP A 370 -11.88 15.72 13.82
N ASP A 371 -10.80 16.02 14.54
CA ASP A 371 -10.07 17.29 14.44
C ASP A 371 -8.79 17.16 13.58
N PHE A 372 -8.91 17.40 12.27
CA PHE A 372 -7.77 17.33 11.33
C PHE A 372 -7.52 18.57 10.50
N LEU A 373 -8.53 19.41 10.27
CA LEU A 373 -8.42 20.49 9.26
C LEU A 373 -7.18 21.36 9.52
N ASP A 374 -6.97 21.75 10.77
CA ASP A 374 -5.87 22.60 11.21
C ASP A 374 -4.60 21.81 11.57
N LYS A 375 -4.62 20.48 11.43
CA LYS A 375 -3.48 19.63 11.76
C LYS A 375 -2.36 19.86 10.75
N LYS A 376 -1.22 20.33 11.27
CA LYS A 376 0.00 20.50 10.49
C LYS A 376 0.53 19.15 10.01
N LEU A 377 0.65 19.00 8.70
CA LEU A 377 1.21 17.83 8.03
C LEU A 377 2.67 18.03 7.64
N TYR A 378 3.04 19.26 7.26
CA TYR A 378 4.39 19.58 6.85
C TYR A 378 4.74 21.01 7.26
N LYS A 379 5.65 21.16 8.22
CA LYS A 379 5.97 22.47 8.83
C LYS A 379 4.69 23.18 9.29
N GLN A 380 4.31 24.30 8.67
CA GLN A 380 3.07 25.03 8.95
C GLN A 380 1.86 24.58 8.12
N PHE A 381 2.06 23.88 7.01
CA PHE A 381 0.98 23.47 6.11
C PHE A 381 0.08 22.44 6.77
N THR A 382 -1.21 22.73 6.76
CA THR A 382 -2.28 21.93 7.37
C THR A 382 -2.87 20.92 6.39
N VAL A 383 -3.75 20.03 6.87
CA VAL A 383 -4.57 19.18 6.01
C VAL A 383 -5.37 20.02 5.03
N PHE A 384 -5.94 21.13 5.48
CA PHE A 384 -6.79 21.95 4.62
C PHE A 384 -6.00 22.70 3.54
N ASP A 385 -4.77 23.12 3.84
CA ASP A 385 -3.88 23.73 2.85
C ASP A 385 -3.61 22.78 1.68
N ILE A 386 -3.40 21.49 1.96
CA ILE A 386 -3.21 20.47 0.92
C ILE A 386 -4.48 20.33 0.07
N ILE A 387 -5.66 20.30 0.69
CA ILE A 387 -6.95 20.24 -0.04
C ILE A 387 -7.12 21.43 -0.98
N LYS A 388 -6.84 22.66 -0.51
CA LYS A 388 -6.93 23.87 -1.33
C LYS A 388 -5.97 23.86 -2.51
N ILE A 389 -4.75 23.35 -2.33
CA ILE A 389 -3.81 23.14 -3.44
C ILE A 389 -4.36 22.12 -4.44
N GLN A 390 -4.91 21.00 -3.97
CA GLN A 390 -5.50 19.98 -4.84
C GLN A 390 -6.72 20.51 -5.61
N ARG A 391 -7.56 21.34 -4.98
CA ARG A 391 -8.67 22.06 -5.62
C ARG A 391 -8.21 22.89 -6.81
N PHE A 392 -7.10 23.63 -6.69
CA PHE A 392 -6.51 24.37 -7.80
C PHE A 392 -6.10 23.47 -8.98
N PHE A 393 -5.49 22.32 -8.70
CA PHE A 393 -5.12 21.39 -9.77
C PHE A 393 -6.30 20.61 -10.34
N ASN A 394 -7.35 20.40 -9.56
CA ASN A 394 -8.61 19.83 -10.05
C ASN A 394 -9.25 20.79 -11.07
N TYR A 395 -9.21 22.10 -10.79
CA TYR A 395 -9.58 23.14 -11.77
C TYR A 395 -8.74 23.04 -13.04
N VAL A 396 -7.40 22.97 -12.92
CA VAL A 396 -6.51 22.88 -14.08
C VAL A 396 -6.82 21.64 -14.94
N SER A 397 -6.99 20.49 -14.29
CA SER A 397 -7.39 19.24 -14.95
C SER A 397 -8.72 19.39 -15.69
N TYR A 398 -9.74 19.93 -15.00
CA TYR A 398 -11.07 20.15 -15.54
C TYR A 398 -11.04 21.00 -16.82
N ILE A 399 -10.28 22.10 -16.85
CA ILE A 399 -10.18 22.97 -18.04
C ILE A 399 -9.58 22.21 -19.23
N TYR A 400 -8.46 21.52 -19.04
CA TYR A 400 -7.87 20.74 -20.13
C TYR A 400 -8.83 19.68 -20.66
N HIS A 401 -9.62 19.08 -19.77
CA HIS A 401 -10.59 18.08 -20.14
C HIS A 401 -11.76 18.67 -20.95
N LYS A 402 -12.40 19.73 -20.46
CA LYS A 402 -13.53 20.37 -21.15
C LYS A 402 -13.15 20.97 -22.50
N VAL A 403 -11.96 21.56 -22.61
CA VAL A 403 -11.46 22.04 -23.89
C VAL A 403 -11.25 20.90 -24.88
N TYR A 404 -10.72 19.76 -24.41
CA TYR A 404 -10.60 18.58 -25.26
C TYR A 404 -11.96 18.03 -25.69
N GLU A 405 -12.94 17.93 -24.79
CA GLU A 405 -14.31 17.51 -25.13
C GLU A 405 -14.92 18.43 -26.19
N LYS A 406 -14.78 19.76 -26.03
CA LYS A 406 -15.22 20.74 -27.02
C LYS A 406 -14.55 20.52 -28.39
N LEU A 407 -13.22 20.37 -28.42
CA LEU A 407 -12.50 20.11 -29.68
C LEU A 407 -12.94 18.82 -30.36
N THR A 408 -13.31 17.78 -29.60
CA THR A 408 -13.84 16.55 -30.17
C THR A 408 -15.26 16.70 -30.71
N VAL A 409 -16.13 17.47 -30.02
CA VAL A 409 -17.48 17.79 -30.49
C VAL A 409 -17.45 18.65 -31.75
N ASP A 410 -16.51 19.59 -31.82
CA ASP A 410 -16.26 20.45 -32.97
C ASP A 410 -15.51 19.74 -34.13
N GLU A 411 -15.32 18.41 -34.03
CA GLU A 411 -14.66 17.55 -35.03
C GLU A 411 -13.26 18.02 -35.47
N PHE A 412 -12.48 18.63 -34.56
CA PHE A 412 -11.10 18.98 -34.86
C PHE A 412 -10.26 17.71 -35.09
N LEU A 413 -9.77 17.51 -36.32
CA LEU A 413 -8.96 16.34 -36.73
C LEU A 413 -7.79 16.03 -35.78
N ASP A 414 -7.17 17.07 -35.20
CA ASP A 414 -6.01 16.93 -34.32
C ASP A 414 -6.36 16.94 -32.82
N ALA A 415 -7.63 16.83 -32.40
CA ALA A 415 -8.04 17.00 -31.01
C ALA A 415 -7.25 16.12 -30.02
N HIS A 416 -7.04 14.84 -30.35
CA HIS A 416 -6.23 13.92 -29.52
C HIS A 416 -4.75 14.34 -29.45
N LEU A 417 -4.18 14.81 -30.56
CA LEU A 417 -2.79 15.26 -30.61
C LEU A 417 -2.61 16.57 -29.83
N ILE A 418 -3.57 17.49 -29.96
CA ILE A 418 -3.64 18.73 -29.18
C ILE A 418 -3.70 18.39 -27.70
N ARG A 419 -4.57 17.46 -27.27
CA ARG A 419 -4.64 16.99 -25.88
C ARG A 419 -3.27 16.52 -25.40
N LYS A 420 -2.61 15.61 -26.13
CA LYS A 420 -1.30 15.07 -25.73
C LYS A 420 -0.21 16.13 -25.59
N ARG A 421 -0.24 17.18 -26.43
CA ARG A 421 0.69 18.31 -26.33
C ARG A 421 0.41 19.24 -25.14
N SER A 422 -0.77 19.13 -24.52
CA SER A 422 -1.31 20.15 -23.61
C SER A 422 -1.46 19.72 -22.17
N VAL A 423 -1.82 18.46 -21.90
CA VAL A 423 -2.26 17.97 -20.57
C VAL A 423 -1.24 18.13 -19.44
N LEU A 424 0.03 18.40 -19.77
CA LEU A 424 1.10 18.66 -18.81
C LEU A 424 1.47 20.15 -18.80
N PRO A 425 0.80 20.99 -17.99
CA PRO A 425 1.17 22.38 -17.85
C PRO A 425 2.58 22.53 -17.27
N VAL A 426 3.28 23.58 -17.69
CA VAL A 426 4.61 23.94 -17.20
C VAL A 426 4.54 25.33 -16.60
N PHE A 427 4.95 25.45 -15.33
CA PHE A 427 5.06 26.71 -14.62
C PHE A 427 6.52 27.00 -14.34
N LYS A 428 6.91 28.29 -14.31
CA LYS A 428 8.14 28.64 -13.59
C LYS A 428 7.93 28.26 -12.13
N THR A 429 8.89 27.59 -11.50
CA THR A 429 8.74 27.13 -10.11
C THR A 429 8.43 28.29 -9.16
N GLU A 430 9.04 29.44 -9.42
CA GLU A 430 8.75 30.68 -8.70
C GLU A 430 7.32 31.21 -8.87
N GLN A 431 6.72 31.04 -10.05
CA GLN A 431 5.33 31.43 -10.26
C GLN A 431 4.38 30.45 -9.55
N LEU A 432 4.72 29.17 -9.55
CA LEU A 432 3.96 28.17 -8.81
C LEU A 432 3.98 28.45 -7.30
N ALA A 433 5.13 28.85 -6.75
CA ALA A 433 5.24 29.26 -5.36
C ALA A 433 4.37 30.48 -5.02
N VAL A 434 4.25 31.45 -5.95
CA VAL A 434 3.33 32.58 -5.80
C VAL A 434 1.88 32.12 -5.78
N ILE A 435 1.50 31.13 -6.60
CA ILE A 435 0.14 30.56 -6.56
C ILE A 435 -0.12 29.90 -5.21
N PHE A 436 0.79 29.06 -4.72
CA PHE A 436 0.64 28.40 -3.41
C PHE A 436 0.57 29.40 -2.27
N GLN A 437 1.39 30.45 -2.33
CA GLN A 437 1.36 31.55 -1.36
C GLN A 437 0.00 32.23 -1.31
N LYS A 438 -0.64 32.45 -2.46
CA LYS A 438 -1.98 33.07 -2.50
C LYS A 438 -3.08 32.13 -2.00
N ILE A 439 -2.93 30.83 -2.23
CA ILE A 439 -3.88 29.80 -1.79
C ILE A 439 -3.81 29.61 -0.26
N CYS A 440 -2.61 29.50 0.30
CA CYS A 440 -2.39 29.10 1.69
C CYS A 440 -2.02 30.26 2.63
N GLY A 441 -1.68 31.44 2.09
CA GLY A 441 -1.29 32.61 2.89
C GLY A 441 0.12 32.54 3.51
N TYR A 442 0.94 31.54 3.17
CA TYR A 442 2.30 31.38 3.71
C TYR A 442 3.37 32.13 2.91
N SER A 443 4.60 32.17 3.44
CA SER A 443 5.71 32.81 2.73
C SER A 443 6.06 32.06 1.45
N ARG A 444 6.64 32.77 0.49
CA ARG A 444 7.10 32.18 -0.77
C ARG A 444 8.17 31.10 -0.56
N GLU A 445 9.05 31.28 0.43
CA GLU A 445 10.10 30.30 0.76
C GLU A 445 9.49 29.00 1.27
N ASP A 446 8.47 29.08 2.12
CA ASP A 446 7.75 27.89 2.60
C ASP A 446 7.03 27.17 1.47
N CYS A 447 6.44 27.93 0.54
CA CYS A 447 5.75 27.36 -0.61
C CYS A 447 6.73 26.67 -1.58
N LEU A 448 7.93 27.24 -1.80
CA LEU A 448 8.98 26.59 -2.59
C LEU A 448 9.39 25.24 -1.98
N ASP A 449 9.52 25.20 -0.65
CA ASP A 449 9.89 24.00 0.08
C ASP A 449 8.77 22.94 0.10
N LEU A 450 7.50 23.34 0.16
CA LEU A 450 6.38 22.41 -0.06
C LEU A 450 6.39 21.84 -1.49
N ILE A 451 6.59 22.69 -2.51
CA ILE A 451 6.68 22.25 -3.91
C ILE A 451 7.81 21.24 -4.06
N GLU A 452 8.96 21.49 -3.44
CA GLU A 452 10.11 20.58 -3.43
C GLU A 452 9.72 19.20 -2.91
N LYS A 453 8.99 19.16 -1.79
CA LYS A 453 8.59 17.91 -1.13
C LYS A 453 7.70 17.01 -1.99
N ILE A 454 6.83 17.60 -2.81
CA ILE A 454 5.92 16.89 -3.72
C ILE A 454 6.46 16.82 -5.16
N SER A 455 7.74 17.12 -5.36
CA SER A 455 8.39 17.07 -6.67
C SER A 455 9.30 15.85 -6.83
N THR A 456 9.31 15.28 -8.03
CA THR A 456 10.35 14.36 -8.49
C THR A 456 11.48 15.14 -9.15
N ASP A 457 12.70 14.93 -8.64
CA ASP A 457 13.94 15.39 -9.26
C ASP A 457 14.67 14.24 -9.96
N PHE A 458 14.83 14.36 -11.28
CA PHE A 458 15.55 13.36 -12.09
C PHE A 458 17.08 13.52 -12.01
N SER A 459 17.60 14.61 -11.43
CA SER A 459 19.04 14.80 -11.24
C SER A 459 19.61 13.95 -10.10
N ASN A 460 18.83 13.68 -9.05
CA ASN A 460 19.27 12.88 -7.92
C ASN A 460 19.02 11.38 -8.14
N LYS A 461 20.01 10.63 -8.63
CA LYS A 461 19.89 9.20 -8.95
C LYS A 461 19.46 8.29 -7.78
N SER A 462 19.57 8.73 -6.52
CA SER A 462 19.17 7.89 -5.37
C SER A 462 17.67 7.83 -5.12
N ASP A 463 16.91 8.84 -5.55
CA ASP A 463 15.52 8.96 -5.15
C ASP A 463 14.62 8.09 -6.02
N VAL A 464 13.68 7.40 -5.38
CA VAL A 464 12.66 6.57 -6.04
C VAL A 464 11.67 7.50 -6.74
N VAL A 465 11.38 7.21 -8.01
CA VAL A 465 10.33 7.90 -8.75
C VAL A 465 8.97 7.31 -8.39
N ASP A 466 8.07 8.14 -7.89
CA ASP A 466 6.65 7.82 -7.65
C ASP A 466 5.80 9.03 -8.09
N ILE A 467 5.30 9.00 -9.32
CA ILE A 467 4.58 10.15 -9.88
C ILE A 467 3.17 10.32 -9.31
N GLN A 468 2.67 9.35 -8.54
CA GLN A 468 1.40 9.49 -7.84
C GLN A 468 1.58 10.40 -6.63
N TYR A 469 2.58 10.17 -5.80
CA TYR A 469 2.82 11.01 -4.61
C TYR A 469 3.79 12.17 -4.81
N GLN A 470 4.50 12.21 -5.95
CA GLN A 470 5.34 13.33 -6.39
C GLN A 470 4.99 13.77 -7.82
N PRO A 471 3.78 14.31 -8.05
CA PRO A 471 3.25 14.60 -9.38
C PRO A 471 3.86 15.84 -10.07
N ILE A 472 4.80 16.53 -9.41
CA ILE A 472 5.51 17.68 -9.98
C ILE A 472 6.88 17.22 -10.46
N ILE A 473 7.20 17.42 -11.74
CA ILE A 473 8.49 17.05 -12.32
C ILE A 473 9.36 18.29 -12.47
N LYS A 474 10.53 18.27 -11.84
CA LYS A 474 11.49 19.38 -11.92
C LYS A 474 12.23 19.46 -13.24
N MET A 475 12.44 20.69 -13.69
CA MET A 475 13.06 21.02 -14.98
C MET A 475 13.90 22.29 -14.88
N GLY A 476 14.95 22.26 -14.06
CA GLY A 476 15.70 23.47 -13.71
C GLY A 476 14.80 24.46 -12.97
N GLY A 477 14.66 25.69 -13.46
CA GLY A 477 13.80 26.72 -12.86
C GLY A 477 12.30 26.60 -13.20
N SER A 478 11.87 25.49 -13.80
CA SER A 478 10.48 25.22 -14.16
C SER A 478 10.01 23.87 -13.63
N SER A 479 8.70 23.72 -13.53
CA SER A 479 8.01 22.55 -13.00
C SER A 479 6.93 22.11 -14.00
N MET A 480 7.00 20.88 -14.48
CA MET A 480 5.95 20.23 -15.27
C MET A 480 5.03 19.48 -14.32
N ILE A 481 3.71 19.55 -14.51
CA ILE A 481 2.75 19.05 -13.53
C ILE A 481 1.79 18.04 -14.18
N LEU A 482 1.43 17.01 -13.42
CA LEU A 482 0.35 16.07 -13.73
C LEU A 482 -0.90 16.50 -12.94
N PRO A 483 -1.75 17.40 -13.48
CA PRO A 483 -2.77 18.07 -12.69
C PRO A 483 -3.86 17.12 -12.19
N THR A 484 -4.31 16.16 -12.99
CA THR A 484 -5.31 15.17 -12.57
C THR A 484 -4.75 14.26 -11.49
N VAL A 485 -3.50 13.82 -11.65
CA VAL A 485 -2.84 13.00 -10.63
C VAL A 485 -2.72 13.80 -9.32
N LEU A 486 -2.16 15.02 -9.37
CA LEU A 486 -1.99 15.86 -8.18
C LEU A 486 -3.32 16.14 -7.45
N ALA A 487 -4.37 16.45 -8.20
CA ALA A 487 -5.70 16.71 -7.65
C ALA A 487 -6.31 15.51 -6.89
N ASN A 488 -5.96 14.28 -7.25
CA ASN A 488 -6.60 13.07 -6.73
C ASN A 488 -5.66 12.19 -5.88
N SER A 489 -4.37 12.51 -5.82
CA SER A 489 -3.42 11.77 -5.00
C SER A 489 -3.71 11.92 -3.51
N ASN A 490 -3.48 10.87 -2.72
CA ASN A 490 -3.65 10.94 -1.27
C ASN A 490 -2.42 11.60 -0.60
N LEU A 491 -2.22 12.89 -0.88
CA LEU A 491 -1.10 13.68 -0.37
C LEU A 491 -1.13 13.77 1.16
N ILE A 492 -2.32 13.90 1.78
CA ILE A 492 -2.48 13.92 3.23
C ILE A 492 -1.82 12.70 3.87
N ARG A 493 -2.15 11.50 3.39
CA ARG A 493 -1.55 10.25 3.86
C ARG A 493 -0.05 10.20 3.57
N SER A 494 0.38 10.61 2.38
CA SER A 494 1.79 10.59 1.99
C SER A 494 2.66 11.48 2.90
N PHE A 495 2.19 12.68 3.20
CA PHE A 495 2.83 13.56 4.17
C PHE A 495 2.82 12.95 5.57
N ALA A 496 1.66 12.46 6.04
CA ALA A 496 1.54 11.85 7.35
C ALA A 496 2.54 10.68 7.54
N GLN A 497 2.69 9.83 6.53
CA GLN A 497 3.65 8.73 6.54
C GLN A 497 5.10 9.21 6.52
N THR A 498 5.43 10.18 5.65
CA THR A 498 6.81 10.65 5.46
C THR A 498 7.30 11.47 6.66
N GLU A 499 6.42 12.28 7.24
CA GLU A 499 6.69 13.12 8.42
C GLU A 499 6.42 12.38 9.74
N LYS A 500 6.03 11.09 9.67
CA LYS A 500 5.73 10.21 10.82
C LYS A 500 4.66 10.79 11.77
N ILE A 501 3.66 11.42 11.18
CA ILE A 501 2.51 11.98 11.88
C ILE A 501 1.42 10.90 11.95
N HIS A 502 1.17 10.38 13.14
CA HIS A 502 0.03 9.50 13.37
C HIS A 502 -1.24 10.35 13.46
N LEU A 503 -2.18 10.10 12.54
CA LEU A 503 -3.45 10.83 12.51
C LEU A 503 -4.38 10.39 13.64
N SER A 504 -4.28 9.13 14.07
CA SER A 504 -5.04 8.51 15.17
C SER A 504 -4.42 8.64 16.56
N THR A 505 -3.21 9.21 16.67
CA THR A 505 -2.52 9.45 17.95
C THR A 505 -2.11 10.91 18.05
N PHE A 506 -2.66 11.65 19.02
CA PHE A 506 -2.34 13.07 19.19
C PHE A 506 -2.44 13.49 20.66
N GLU A 507 -1.64 14.49 21.08
CA GLU A 507 -1.60 14.98 22.48
C GLU A 507 -1.43 13.88 23.54
N HIS A 508 -0.62 12.85 23.24
CA HIS A 508 -0.45 11.65 24.08
C HIS A 508 -1.72 10.82 24.28
N ARG A 509 -2.65 10.86 23.32
CA ARG A 509 -3.91 10.11 23.29
C ARG A 509 -3.92 9.20 22.07
N ASP A 510 -4.19 7.91 22.27
CA ASP A 510 -4.58 7.01 21.18
C ASP A 510 -6.12 6.98 21.08
N TYR A 511 -6.64 7.55 20.00
CA TYR A 511 -8.10 7.68 19.82
C TYR A 511 -8.76 6.34 19.49
N MET A 512 -8.05 5.41 18.85
CA MET A 512 -8.59 4.09 18.58
C MET A 512 -8.85 3.34 19.89
N ILE A 513 -7.86 3.30 20.80
CA ILE A 513 -8.00 2.63 22.10
C ILE A 513 -9.12 3.27 22.93
N ARG A 514 -9.25 4.59 22.89
CA ARG A 514 -10.34 5.31 23.59
C ARG A 514 -11.71 4.95 23.05
N ASN A 515 -11.90 5.00 21.73
CA ASN A 515 -13.19 4.69 21.13
C ASN A 515 -13.57 3.22 21.38
N ILE A 516 -12.60 2.29 21.35
CA ILE A 516 -12.82 0.89 21.78
C ILE A 516 -13.25 0.85 23.25
N SER A 517 -12.54 1.56 24.14
CA SER A 517 -12.84 1.59 25.57
C SER A 517 -14.25 2.12 25.84
N ASP A 518 -14.65 3.18 25.15
CA ASP A 518 -15.96 3.81 25.33
C ASP A 518 -17.08 2.95 24.75
N ALA A 519 -16.84 2.25 23.63
CA ALA A 519 -17.77 1.24 23.09
C ALA A 519 -17.98 0.07 24.07
N PHE A 520 -16.93 -0.39 24.76
CA PHE A 520 -17.10 -1.41 25.82
C PHE A 520 -17.85 -0.86 27.03
N LYS A 521 -17.52 0.34 27.51
CA LYS A 521 -18.21 0.96 28.66
C LYS A 521 -19.69 1.22 28.38
N SER A 522 -20.06 1.55 27.13
CA SER A 522 -21.46 1.75 26.75
C SER A 522 -22.30 0.47 26.86
N LYS A 523 -21.64 -0.70 26.91
CA LYS A 523 -22.24 -2.01 27.22
C LYS A 523 -21.90 -2.51 28.63
N GLU A 524 -21.64 -1.58 29.54
CA GLU A 524 -21.46 -1.84 30.98
C GLU A 524 -20.23 -2.70 31.35
N PHE A 525 -19.30 -2.92 30.42
CA PHE A 525 -18.06 -3.61 30.74
C PHE A 525 -17.21 -2.79 31.71
N LYS A 526 -16.57 -3.50 32.63
CA LYS A 526 -15.43 -2.96 33.36
C LYS A 526 -14.20 -2.98 32.47
N VAL A 527 -13.70 -1.80 32.08
CA VAL A 527 -12.59 -1.66 31.12
C VAL A 527 -11.35 -1.07 31.79
N ASN A 528 -10.18 -1.65 31.50
CA ASN A 528 -8.88 -1.06 31.78
C ASN A 528 -8.11 -0.94 30.46
N ILE A 529 -7.43 0.19 30.26
CA ILE A 529 -6.55 0.43 29.11
C ILE A 529 -5.09 0.52 29.57
N ASP A 530 -4.16 0.18 28.69
CA ASP A 530 -2.70 0.18 28.96
C ASP A 530 -2.35 -0.55 30.26
N PHE A 531 -2.96 -1.72 30.48
CA PHE A 531 -2.91 -2.43 31.74
C PHE A 531 -1.57 -3.14 31.93
N LYS A 532 -0.83 -2.75 32.98
CA LYS A 532 0.49 -3.29 33.30
C LYS A 532 0.42 -4.46 34.28
N TYR A 533 1.03 -5.57 33.89
CA TYR A 533 1.22 -6.76 34.73
C TYR A 533 2.71 -7.16 34.78
N GLY A 534 3.40 -6.73 35.84
CA GLY A 534 4.84 -6.94 35.99
C GLY A 534 5.63 -6.11 34.97
N LYS A 535 6.31 -6.79 34.02
CA LYS A 535 7.04 -6.14 32.90
C LYS A 535 6.26 -6.12 31.59
N ASP A 536 5.06 -6.69 31.62
CA ASP A 536 4.19 -6.86 30.46
C ASP A 536 3.02 -5.89 30.51
N GLU A 537 2.50 -5.56 29.34
CA GLU A 537 1.42 -4.61 29.15
C GLU A 537 0.44 -5.17 28.12
N ILE A 538 -0.85 -4.97 28.36
CA ILE A 538 -1.94 -5.32 27.45
C ILE A 538 -2.82 -4.08 27.23
N ASP A 539 -3.12 -3.77 25.98
CA ASP A 539 -3.71 -2.48 25.62
C ASP A 539 -5.15 -2.31 26.11
N VAL A 540 -5.98 -3.36 26.04
CA VAL A 540 -7.36 -3.33 26.56
C VAL A 540 -7.71 -4.61 27.28
N VAL A 541 -8.29 -4.48 28.48
CA VAL A 541 -8.93 -5.56 29.25
C VAL A 541 -10.37 -5.17 29.54
N ALA A 542 -11.33 -6.02 29.16
CA ALA A 542 -12.75 -5.80 29.41
C ALA A 542 -13.38 -6.99 30.13
N PHE A 543 -14.23 -6.74 31.12
CA PHE A 543 -14.90 -7.79 31.90
C PHE A 543 -16.39 -7.51 32.09
N LEU A 544 -17.23 -8.51 31.82
CA LEU A 544 -18.68 -8.51 32.07
C LEU A 544 -19.21 -9.95 32.20
N ASP A 545 -20.10 -10.21 33.16
CA ASP A 545 -20.82 -11.48 33.38
C ASP A 545 -20.00 -12.78 33.34
N GLY A 546 -18.73 -12.68 33.75
CA GLY A 546 -17.80 -13.79 33.79
C GLY A 546 -16.98 -14.02 32.52
N TYR A 547 -17.12 -13.13 31.53
CA TYR A 547 -16.29 -13.12 30.33
C TYR A 547 -15.19 -12.07 30.47
N LEU A 548 -13.93 -12.51 30.35
CA LEU A 548 -12.75 -11.66 30.36
C LEU A 548 -12.16 -11.57 28.95
N PHE A 549 -12.07 -10.37 28.40
CA PHE A 549 -11.51 -10.12 27.07
C PHE A 549 -10.18 -9.37 27.19
N LEU A 550 -9.16 -9.86 26.48
CA LEU A 550 -7.84 -9.21 26.40
C LEU A 550 -7.50 -8.92 24.94
N PHE A 551 -7.16 -7.67 24.66
CA PHE A 551 -6.85 -7.21 23.33
C PHE A 551 -5.51 -6.51 23.27
N GLU A 552 -4.73 -6.85 22.25
CA GLU A 552 -3.59 -6.06 21.82
C GLU A 552 -4.02 -5.26 20.59
N CYS A 553 -3.83 -3.95 20.66
CA CYS A 553 -4.22 -2.98 19.66
C CYS A 553 -3.01 -2.57 18.81
N LYS A 554 -3.16 -2.57 17.49
CA LYS A 554 -2.14 -2.12 16.54
C LYS A 554 -2.69 -1.00 15.68
N ASN A 555 -1.90 0.07 15.59
CA ASN A 555 -2.30 1.29 14.87
C ASN A 555 -1.32 1.66 13.72
N PRO A 556 -1.03 0.74 12.78
CA PRO A 556 -0.22 1.07 11.61
C PRO A 556 -1.04 1.84 10.57
N PHE A 557 -0.36 2.63 9.72
CA PHE A 557 -0.99 3.22 8.54
C PHE A 557 -1.60 2.15 7.63
N HIS A 558 -2.73 2.46 6.98
CA HIS A 558 -3.30 1.58 5.97
C HIS A 558 -2.30 1.41 4.80
N PRO A 559 -1.88 0.17 4.49
CA PRO A 559 -0.88 -0.08 3.46
C PRO A 559 -1.47 0.12 2.06
N VAL A 560 -0.71 0.75 1.15
CA VAL A 560 -1.13 0.93 -0.26
C VAL A 560 -0.41 0.00 -1.23
N ASN A 561 0.53 -0.81 -0.74
CA ASN A 561 1.24 -1.83 -1.50
C ASN A 561 1.81 -2.92 -0.58
N ASP A 562 2.29 -4.02 -1.17
CA ASP A 562 2.86 -5.14 -0.43
C ASP A 562 4.15 -4.79 0.33
N PHE A 563 4.89 -3.74 -0.10
CA PHE A 563 6.07 -3.28 0.63
C PHE A 563 5.70 -2.68 1.98
N GLU A 564 4.64 -1.87 2.04
CA GLU A 564 4.09 -1.27 3.26
C GLU A 564 3.31 -2.27 4.11
N LEU A 565 2.60 -3.22 3.47
CA LEU A 565 1.88 -4.28 4.16
C LEU A 565 2.80 -5.08 5.11
N ARG A 566 4.11 -5.16 4.83
CA ARG A 566 5.09 -5.76 5.74
C ARG A 566 5.15 -5.10 7.11
N ASN A 567 4.97 -3.78 7.17
CA ASN A 567 4.93 -3.08 8.45
C ASN A 567 3.69 -3.49 9.23
N THR A 568 2.51 -3.43 8.61
CA THR A 568 1.24 -3.86 9.21
C THR A 568 1.31 -5.31 9.68
N TYR A 569 1.77 -6.22 8.82
CA TYR A 569 1.95 -7.62 9.18
C TYR A 569 2.93 -7.81 10.33
N SER A 570 4.06 -7.09 10.34
CA SER A 570 5.02 -7.16 11.47
C SER A 570 4.42 -6.66 12.80
N HIS A 571 3.55 -5.64 12.75
CA HIS A 571 2.82 -5.18 13.95
C HIS A 571 1.82 -6.23 14.43
N ILE A 572 1.09 -6.87 13.52
CA ILE A 572 0.15 -7.96 13.82
C ILE A 572 0.88 -9.17 14.43
N GLU A 573 2.00 -9.60 13.85
CA GLU A 573 2.82 -10.71 14.37
C GLU A 573 3.36 -10.45 15.79
N LYS A 574 3.75 -9.20 16.07
CA LYS A 574 4.09 -8.77 17.44
C LYS A 574 2.88 -8.87 18.37
N GLY A 575 1.70 -8.47 17.88
CA GLY A 575 0.46 -8.57 18.65
C GLY A 575 0.10 -10.00 19.00
N PHE A 576 0.19 -10.93 18.04
CA PHE A 576 0.03 -12.36 18.33
C PHE A 576 1.03 -12.86 19.38
N SER A 577 2.29 -12.43 19.28
CA SER A 577 3.33 -12.81 20.24
C SER A 577 3.04 -12.31 21.66
N GLN A 578 2.54 -11.07 21.81
CA GLN A 578 2.15 -10.48 23.09
C GLN A 578 0.94 -11.20 23.69
N ILE A 579 -0.10 -11.43 22.89
CA ILE A 579 -1.28 -12.19 23.34
C ILE A 579 -0.91 -13.62 23.75
N LYS A 580 -0.07 -14.31 22.97
CA LYS A 580 0.43 -15.65 23.32
C LYS A 580 1.17 -15.65 24.65
N LYS A 581 1.93 -14.59 24.94
CA LYS A 581 2.59 -14.42 26.24
C LYS A 581 1.56 -14.30 27.38
N PHE A 582 0.53 -13.48 27.23
CA PHE A 582 -0.55 -13.38 28.22
C PHE A 582 -1.34 -14.68 28.37
N LYS A 583 -1.66 -15.36 27.27
CA LYS A 583 -2.31 -16.68 27.30
C LYS A 583 -1.50 -17.69 28.13
N ASN A 584 -0.18 -17.70 27.99
CA ASN A 584 0.71 -18.52 28.81
C ASN A 584 0.75 -18.08 30.28
N ILE A 585 0.84 -16.78 30.56
CA ILE A 585 0.80 -16.25 31.94
C ILE A 585 -0.51 -16.64 32.64
N LEU A 586 -1.66 -16.43 31.97
CA LEU A 586 -2.99 -16.63 32.55
C LEU A 586 -3.39 -18.11 32.62
N SER A 587 -2.65 -19.01 31.97
CA SER A 587 -2.81 -20.45 32.15
C SER A 587 -2.39 -20.94 33.54
N ASP A 588 -1.55 -20.18 34.24
CA ASP A 588 -1.20 -20.43 35.63
C ASP A 588 -2.25 -19.82 36.58
N LYS A 589 -2.85 -20.65 37.44
CA LYS A 589 -3.93 -20.22 38.35
C LYS A 589 -3.48 -19.14 39.34
N HIS A 590 -2.23 -19.20 39.81
CA HIS A 590 -1.72 -18.19 40.74
C HIS A 590 -1.58 -16.84 40.06
N SER A 591 -0.99 -16.82 38.86
CA SER A 591 -0.84 -15.64 38.02
C SER A 591 -2.20 -15.06 37.61
N LEU A 592 -3.18 -15.90 37.25
CA LEU A 592 -4.54 -15.45 36.97
C LEU A 592 -5.20 -14.77 38.19
N ARG A 593 -5.10 -15.37 39.39
CA ARG A 593 -5.62 -14.76 40.63
C ARG A 593 -4.98 -13.39 40.89
N GLN A 594 -3.67 -13.28 40.70
CA GLN A 594 -2.97 -12.01 40.90
C GLN A 594 -3.36 -10.97 39.85
N PHE A 595 -3.49 -11.38 38.59
CA PHE A 595 -3.94 -10.52 37.49
C PHE A 595 -5.34 -9.95 37.76
N LEU A 596 -6.29 -10.80 38.15
CA LEU A 596 -7.66 -10.39 38.48
C LEU A 596 -7.74 -9.51 39.73
N LYS A 597 -6.93 -9.80 40.76
CA LYS A 597 -6.81 -8.95 41.94
C LYS A 597 -6.37 -7.54 41.57
N ASN A 598 -5.40 -7.39 40.67
CA ASN A 598 -4.94 -6.08 40.19
C ASN A 598 -6.03 -5.32 39.41
N LEU A 599 -6.97 -6.04 38.79
CA LEU A 599 -8.14 -5.49 38.11
C LEU A 599 -9.33 -5.25 39.04
N ASN A 600 -9.23 -5.59 40.33
CA ASN A 600 -10.35 -5.64 41.27
C ASN A 600 -11.51 -6.54 40.76
N ILE A 601 -11.20 -7.72 40.24
CA ILE A 601 -12.17 -8.75 39.81
C ILE A 601 -11.97 -9.99 40.68
N GLU A 602 -13.07 -10.54 41.20
CA GLU A 602 -13.03 -11.77 41.98
C GLU A 602 -12.76 -12.97 41.08
N PHE A 603 -11.88 -13.88 41.51
CA PHE A 603 -11.42 -15.01 40.70
C PHE A 603 -12.58 -15.94 40.29
N GLU A 604 -13.52 -16.14 41.21
CA GLU A 604 -14.68 -17.02 41.07
C GLU A 604 -15.69 -16.53 40.04
N LEU A 605 -15.65 -15.25 39.67
CA LEU A 605 -16.55 -14.67 38.67
C LEU A 605 -16.12 -14.98 37.24
N VAL A 606 -14.83 -15.19 36.98
CA VAL A 606 -14.30 -15.40 35.63
C VAL A 606 -14.52 -16.85 35.19
N LYS A 607 -15.31 -17.02 34.12
CA LYS A 607 -15.64 -18.31 33.51
C LYS A 607 -14.79 -18.58 32.27
N GLU A 608 -14.64 -17.56 31.42
CA GLU A 608 -13.97 -17.67 30.13
C GLU A 608 -13.02 -16.49 29.88
N ILE A 609 -11.95 -16.75 29.13
CA ILE A 609 -10.95 -15.76 28.74
C ILE A 609 -10.80 -15.80 27.22
N HIS A 610 -11.06 -14.67 26.56
CA HIS A 610 -10.97 -14.52 25.10
C HIS A 610 -9.90 -13.52 24.73
N PHE A 611 -9.27 -13.76 23.58
CA PHE A 611 -8.14 -12.97 23.10
C PHE A 611 -8.33 -12.60 21.64
N ALA A 612 -7.97 -11.37 21.27
CA ALA A 612 -7.85 -10.98 19.86
C ALA A 612 -6.76 -9.91 19.67
N VAL A 613 -6.33 -9.74 18.43
CA VAL A 613 -5.54 -8.58 18.01
C VAL A 613 -6.50 -7.61 17.33
N ILE A 614 -6.55 -6.37 17.80
CA ILE A 614 -7.36 -5.32 17.19
C ILE A 614 -6.45 -4.46 16.32
N ASN A 615 -6.81 -4.26 15.06
CA ASN A 615 -6.02 -3.47 14.12
C ASN A 615 -6.81 -2.23 13.66
N ALA A 616 -6.13 -1.09 13.58
CA ALA A 616 -6.73 0.19 13.21
C ALA A 616 -7.21 0.24 11.76
N ASN A 617 -6.64 -0.59 10.89
CA ASN A 617 -7.02 -0.67 9.49
C ASN A 617 -7.48 -2.09 9.13
N ARG A 618 -8.26 -2.23 8.06
CA ARG A 618 -8.86 -3.51 7.67
C ARG A 618 -7.88 -4.49 7.03
N ALA A 619 -6.64 -4.10 6.73
CA ALA A 619 -5.68 -4.99 6.09
C ALA A 619 -5.42 -6.20 7.00
N LEU A 620 -5.54 -7.41 6.42
CA LEU A 620 -5.41 -8.69 7.12
C LEU A 620 -6.46 -8.92 8.23
N SER A 621 -7.59 -8.21 8.21
CA SER A 621 -8.73 -8.55 9.07
C SER A 621 -9.20 -9.96 8.75
N GLY A 622 -9.37 -10.79 9.80
CA GLY A 622 -9.68 -12.21 9.67
C GLY A 622 -8.46 -13.14 9.73
N LEU A 623 -7.23 -12.63 9.63
CA LEU A 623 -6.03 -13.44 9.82
C LEU A 623 -6.02 -14.04 11.24
N GLN A 624 -5.63 -15.31 11.35
CA GLN A 624 -5.69 -16.04 12.61
C GLN A 624 -4.43 -16.85 12.84
N HIS A 625 -3.85 -16.74 14.04
CA HIS A 625 -2.75 -17.58 14.53
C HIS A 625 -3.06 -18.06 15.95
N ASP A 626 -2.85 -19.35 16.26
CA ASP A 626 -3.09 -19.94 17.59
C ASP A 626 -4.50 -19.66 18.19
N ASN A 627 -5.52 -19.63 17.33
CA ASN A 627 -6.92 -19.25 17.64
C ASN A 627 -7.10 -17.81 18.15
N ILE A 628 -6.17 -16.92 17.81
CA ILE A 628 -6.26 -15.48 18.04
C ILE A 628 -6.49 -14.85 16.67
N LYS A 629 -7.58 -14.07 16.54
CA LYS A 629 -7.97 -13.44 15.28
C LYS A 629 -7.61 -11.96 15.25
N VAL A 630 -7.32 -11.45 14.06
CA VAL A 630 -7.21 -10.01 13.79
C VAL A 630 -8.58 -9.45 13.46
N ILE A 631 -9.02 -8.45 14.22
CA ILE A 631 -10.30 -7.78 14.07
C ILE A 631 -10.05 -6.30 13.79
N HIS A 632 -10.81 -5.72 12.87
CA HIS A 632 -10.75 -4.29 12.61
C HIS A 632 -11.44 -3.49 13.72
N ALA A 633 -10.82 -2.42 14.21
CA ALA A 633 -11.33 -1.67 15.36
C ALA A 633 -12.73 -1.07 15.12
N ASN A 634 -13.00 -0.44 13.96
CA ASN A 634 -14.35 0.08 13.69
C ASN A 634 -15.41 -1.02 13.51
N GLU A 635 -15.02 -2.24 13.11
CA GLU A 635 -15.97 -3.37 13.09
C GLU A 635 -16.33 -3.79 14.50
N LEU A 636 -15.35 -3.86 15.41
CA LEU A 636 -15.59 -4.12 16.84
C LEU A 636 -16.44 -3.03 17.49
N ILE A 637 -16.11 -1.74 17.26
CA ILE A 637 -16.85 -0.60 17.80
C ILE A 637 -18.29 -0.64 17.31
N GLY A 638 -18.53 -0.71 15.99
CA GLY A 638 -19.89 -0.75 15.45
C GLY A 638 -20.70 -1.96 15.89
N PHE A 639 -20.05 -3.13 16.03
CA PHE A 639 -20.66 -4.34 16.56
C PHE A 639 -21.05 -4.17 18.03
N LEU A 640 -20.21 -3.54 18.85
CA LEU A 640 -20.51 -3.28 20.26
C LEU A 640 -21.58 -2.22 20.42
N GLU A 641 -21.54 -1.12 19.69
CA GLU A 641 -22.47 0.00 19.89
C GLU A 641 -23.89 -0.33 19.43
N SER A 642 -24.01 -0.90 18.23
CA SER A 642 -25.28 -1.09 17.54
C SER A 642 -25.58 -2.54 17.15
N GLY A 643 -24.55 -3.34 16.88
CA GLY A 643 -24.73 -4.68 16.33
C GLY A 643 -25.39 -4.69 14.94
N LEU A 644 -25.34 -3.57 14.22
CA LEU A 644 -26.02 -3.41 12.93
C LEU A 644 -25.07 -3.52 11.75
N ILE A 645 -25.54 -4.17 10.68
CA ILE A 645 -24.87 -4.17 9.38
C ILE A 645 -25.88 -3.76 8.30
N GLY A 646 -25.47 -2.82 7.44
CA GLY A 646 -26.21 -2.45 6.23
C GLY A 646 -25.71 -3.27 5.05
N ILE A 647 -26.61 -3.94 4.35
CA ILE A 647 -26.32 -4.68 3.11
C ILE A 647 -27.37 -4.28 2.08
N ALA A 648 -26.90 -3.68 0.99
CA ALA A 648 -27.75 -3.00 0.01
C ALA A 648 -28.67 -1.97 0.70
N ASP A 649 -29.99 -2.12 0.57
CA ASP A 649 -31.04 -1.26 1.13
C ASP A 649 -31.60 -1.77 2.47
N THR A 650 -31.04 -2.86 3.00
CA THR A 650 -31.56 -3.54 4.19
C THR A 650 -30.56 -3.47 5.34
N VAL A 651 -31.08 -3.27 6.56
CA VAL A 651 -30.31 -3.30 7.80
C VAL A 651 -30.61 -4.58 8.56
N TYR A 652 -29.57 -5.23 9.07
CA TYR A 652 -29.64 -6.47 9.82
C TYR A 652 -29.03 -6.31 11.21
N ARG A 653 -29.62 -7.00 12.19
CA ARG A 653 -29.07 -7.14 13.55
C ARG A 653 -28.23 -8.40 13.64
N CYS A 654 -26.97 -8.22 13.97
CA CYS A 654 -25.97 -9.27 14.16
C CYS A 654 -25.95 -9.84 15.58
N TRP A 655 -26.55 -9.15 16.56
CA TRP A 655 -26.78 -9.72 17.89
C TRP A 655 -27.93 -10.71 17.84
N GLU A 656 -27.86 -11.72 18.72
CA GLU A 656 -28.90 -12.75 18.81
C GLU A 656 -30.26 -12.16 19.23
N TYR A 657 -30.25 -11.14 20.08
CA TYR A 657 -31.45 -10.46 20.60
C TYR A 657 -31.34 -8.93 20.44
N GLU A 658 -32.38 -8.19 20.86
CA GLU A 658 -32.39 -6.73 20.87
C GLU A 658 -31.30 -6.13 21.77
N GLU A 659 -31.03 -6.79 22.89
CA GLU A 659 -29.99 -6.39 23.83
C GLU A 659 -28.71 -7.19 23.61
N PHE A 660 -27.58 -6.50 23.65
CA PHE A 660 -26.25 -7.09 23.56
C PHE A 660 -25.98 -8.03 24.75
N LYS A 661 -25.38 -9.19 24.48
CA LYS A 661 -24.82 -10.09 25.51
C LYS A 661 -23.33 -10.38 25.22
N PRO A 662 -22.50 -10.64 26.26
CA PRO A 662 -21.11 -11.03 26.05
C PRO A 662 -20.91 -12.22 25.09
N THR A 663 -21.88 -13.14 25.02
CA THR A 663 -21.88 -14.27 24.08
C THR A 663 -21.94 -13.84 22.62
N ASP A 664 -22.57 -12.70 22.30
CA ASP A 664 -22.57 -12.14 20.94
C ASP A 664 -21.14 -11.73 20.53
N LEU A 665 -20.40 -11.11 21.45
CA LEU A 665 -19.00 -10.76 21.22
C LEU A 665 -18.12 -12.00 21.06
N VAL A 666 -18.35 -13.07 21.83
CA VAL A 666 -17.64 -14.35 21.65
C VAL A 666 -17.85 -14.91 20.24
N LYS A 667 -19.11 -14.97 19.77
CA LYS A 667 -19.45 -15.42 18.41
C LYS A 667 -18.77 -14.55 17.34
N PHE A 668 -18.77 -13.23 17.53
CA PHE A 668 -18.10 -12.29 16.64
C PHE A 668 -16.58 -12.51 16.57
N LEU A 669 -15.90 -12.64 17.71
CA LEU A 669 -14.45 -12.88 17.77
C LEU A 669 -14.06 -14.25 17.17
N ASN A 670 -14.89 -15.27 17.38
CA ASN A 670 -14.73 -16.58 16.74
C ASN A 670 -14.99 -16.52 15.23
N GLY A 671 -15.57 -15.43 14.71
CA GLY A 671 -15.93 -15.23 13.31
C GLY A 671 -17.16 -16.00 12.87
N GLU A 672 -18.02 -16.38 13.81
CA GLU A 672 -19.32 -17.00 13.52
C GLU A 672 -20.28 -15.99 12.88
N VAL A 673 -20.03 -14.70 13.10
CA VAL A 673 -20.82 -13.57 12.59
C VAL A 673 -19.95 -12.72 11.65
N ILE A 674 -20.51 -12.32 10.50
CA ILE A 674 -19.93 -11.53 9.40
C ILE A 674 -18.74 -12.20 8.70
N THR A 675 -17.72 -12.63 9.43
CA THR A 675 -16.54 -13.32 8.86
C THR A 675 -16.93 -14.62 8.18
N SER A 676 -17.82 -15.40 8.78
CA SER A 676 -18.33 -16.65 8.23
C SER A 676 -19.06 -16.45 6.90
N ASP A 677 -19.77 -15.33 6.72
CA ASP A 677 -20.48 -15.03 5.47
C ASP A 677 -19.49 -14.79 4.32
N PHE A 678 -18.44 -14.02 4.59
CA PHE A 678 -17.34 -13.82 3.63
C PHE A 678 -16.64 -15.14 3.29
N GLU A 679 -16.38 -16.00 4.29
CA GLU A 679 -15.74 -17.28 4.04
C GLU A 679 -16.63 -18.20 3.18
N LYS A 680 -17.95 -18.23 3.45
CA LYS A 680 -18.91 -18.98 2.65
C LYS A 680 -19.12 -18.40 1.25
N SER A 681 -18.91 -17.10 1.05
CA SER A 681 -19.02 -16.43 -0.26
C SER A 681 -17.70 -16.38 -1.04
N LYS A 682 -16.64 -16.99 -0.52
CA LYS A 682 -15.30 -17.00 -1.11
C LYS A 682 -15.25 -17.88 -2.36
N SER A 683 -14.66 -17.35 -3.43
CA SER A 683 -14.42 -18.05 -4.68
C SER A 683 -12.95 -17.94 -5.08
N GLU A 684 -12.34 -19.06 -5.46
CA GLU A 684 -10.94 -19.11 -5.86
C GLU A 684 -10.75 -18.52 -7.27
N ILE A 685 -9.74 -17.67 -7.42
CA ILE A 685 -9.34 -17.10 -8.70
C ILE A 685 -7.89 -17.46 -8.99
N PHE A 686 -7.65 -17.96 -10.20
CA PHE A 686 -6.31 -18.18 -10.74
C PHE A 686 -6.06 -17.22 -11.87
N TYR A 687 -4.94 -16.51 -11.82
CA TYR A 687 -4.48 -15.67 -12.92
C TYR A 687 -2.98 -15.77 -13.09
N GLY A 688 -2.51 -15.67 -14.33
CA GLY A 688 -1.11 -15.86 -14.66
C GLY A 688 -0.58 -14.95 -15.75
N TYR A 689 0.70 -14.65 -15.62
CA TYR A 689 1.50 -13.85 -16.52
C TYR A 689 2.37 -14.80 -17.34
N PRO A 690 2.05 -15.01 -18.63
CA PRO A 690 2.85 -15.86 -19.48
C PRO A 690 4.20 -15.18 -19.76
N LEU A 691 5.28 -15.86 -19.43
CA LEU A 691 6.64 -15.50 -19.82
C LEU A 691 7.08 -16.42 -20.96
N ARG A 692 8.27 -16.18 -21.52
CA ARG A 692 8.76 -16.95 -22.68
C ARG A 692 8.92 -18.44 -22.34
N SER A 693 9.40 -18.74 -21.14
CA SER A 693 9.81 -20.09 -20.74
C SER A 693 8.78 -20.79 -19.85
N TYR A 694 8.05 -20.03 -19.05
CA TYR A 694 7.14 -20.49 -18.00
C TYR A 694 6.01 -19.47 -17.79
N THR A 695 4.98 -19.85 -17.04
CA THR A 695 3.94 -18.92 -16.57
C THR A 695 4.11 -18.68 -15.07
N MET A 696 4.07 -17.42 -14.65
CA MET A 696 3.94 -17.05 -13.23
C MET A 696 2.46 -16.88 -12.91
N ALA A 697 1.90 -17.71 -12.05
CA ALA A 697 0.49 -17.66 -11.67
C ALA A 697 0.31 -17.41 -10.17
N PHE A 698 -0.84 -16.87 -9.82
CA PHE A 698 -1.24 -16.55 -8.46
C PHE A 698 -2.59 -17.22 -8.17
N LYS A 699 -2.71 -17.80 -6.97
CA LYS A 699 -4.00 -18.17 -6.38
C LYS A 699 -4.44 -17.03 -5.48
N THR A 700 -5.58 -16.43 -5.80
CA THR A 700 -6.22 -15.36 -5.01
C THR A 700 -7.69 -15.69 -4.79
N TYR A 701 -8.41 -14.82 -4.10
CA TYR A 701 -9.81 -14.99 -3.75
C TYR A 701 -10.64 -13.76 -4.10
N ALA A 702 -11.88 -13.99 -4.51
CA ALA A 702 -12.93 -12.98 -4.59
C ALA A 702 -14.13 -13.39 -3.73
N PHE A 703 -15.04 -12.45 -3.50
CA PHE A 703 -16.23 -12.66 -2.68
C PHE A 703 -17.49 -12.33 -3.48
N GLU A 704 -18.42 -13.26 -3.53
CA GLU A 704 -19.71 -13.09 -4.20
C GLU A 704 -20.66 -12.26 -3.33
N LEU A 705 -20.80 -10.96 -3.63
CA LEU A 705 -21.57 -10.03 -2.81
C LEU A 705 -23.06 -10.40 -2.72
N ASP A 706 -23.67 -10.90 -3.79
CA ASP A 706 -25.06 -11.37 -3.78
C ASP A 706 -25.25 -12.53 -2.80
N LYS A 707 -24.25 -13.42 -2.71
CA LYS A 707 -24.25 -14.52 -1.76
C LYS A 707 -24.08 -14.05 -0.32
N ILE A 708 -23.29 -13.00 -0.08
CA ILE A 708 -23.22 -12.34 1.24
C ILE A 708 -24.60 -11.79 1.63
N ALA A 709 -25.32 -11.16 0.70
CA ALA A 709 -26.65 -10.63 0.98
C ALA A 709 -27.66 -11.73 1.34
N ILE A 710 -27.66 -12.86 0.60
CA ILE A 710 -28.49 -14.03 0.92
C ILE A 710 -28.13 -14.59 2.30
N LEU A 711 -26.84 -14.78 2.58
CA LEU A 711 -26.38 -15.31 3.86
C LEU A 711 -26.77 -14.40 5.03
N ALA A 712 -26.77 -13.08 4.83
CA ALA A 712 -27.20 -12.15 5.86
C ALA A 712 -28.71 -12.24 6.14
N GLU A 713 -29.53 -12.42 5.12
CA GLU A 713 -30.97 -12.65 5.28
C GLU A 713 -31.26 -13.97 6.02
N GLU A 714 -30.46 -15.01 5.78
CA GLU A 714 -30.58 -16.30 6.46
C GLU A 714 -30.08 -16.26 7.91
N ASN A 715 -28.99 -15.54 8.18
CA ASN A 715 -28.25 -15.62 9.45
C ASN A 715 -28.66 -14.52 10.45
N TYR A 716 -29.24 -13.40 10.00
CA TYR A 716 -29.49 -12.22 10.84
C TYR A 716 -30.93 -11.74 10.81
N CYS A 717 -31.32 -11.02 11.86
CA CYS A 717 -32.67 -10.48 11.95
C CYS A 717 -32.77 -9.16 11.17
N LYS A 718 -33.63 -9.13 10.14
CA LYS A 718 -33.94 -7.90 9.40
C LYS A 718 -34.65 -6.89 10.31
N ILE A 719 -34.23 -5.63 10.24
CA ILE A 719 -34.80 -4.52 11.00
C ILE A 719 -35.33 -3.46 10.04
N ALA A 720 -36.38 -2.76 10.43
CA ALA A 720 -36.78 -1.54 9.72
C ALA A 720 -35.59 -0.56 9.77
N MET A 721 -35.31 0.15 8.66
CA MET A 721 -34.23 1.14 8.64
C MET A 721 -34.43 2.07 9.84
N PRO A 722 -33.49 2.12 10.80
CA PRO A 722 -33.60 3.06 11.89
C PRO A 722 -33.65 4.46 11.27
N VAL A 723 -34.65 5.25 11.66
CA VAL A 723 -34.62 6.69 11.41
C VAL A 723 -33.39 7.19 12.16
N ILE A 724 -32.34 7.51 11.41
CA ILE A 724 -31.13 8.11 11.97
C ILE A 724 -31.56 9.54 12.33
N GLU A 725 -31.80 9.80 13.62
CA GLU A 725 -31.96 11.16 14.16
C GLU A 725 -30.63 11.91 14.18
#